data_AF-A0AAW0XTK9-F1
#
_entry.id   AF-A0AAW0XTK9-F1
#
_cell.length_a   1.000
_cell.length_b   1.000
_cell.length_c   1.000
_cell.angle_alpha   90.00
_cell.angle_beta   90.00
_cell.angle_gamma   90.00
#
_symmetry.space_group_name_H-M   'P 1'
#
loop_
_entity.id
_entity.type
_entity.pdbx_description
1 polymer ?
#
loop_
_entity_poly.entity_id
_entity_poly.type
_entity_poly.pdbx_seq_one_letter_code
_entity_poly.pdbx_strand_id
1 'polypeptide(L)'
;MKEIFKKTLINPGPDIMVCDEGHILKNENTALSKAINQIKTSRRIVLTGTPLQNNLKEYHCMIQFVKPNLLGTKKEFMNRFVNPIEQGQCVDAMPRDVRRMKRRAHILHNLLEGCVQRFDYTVLKPFLPPKFEYVISVQLSEIQCKLYQYYLDNLAQGGPKRQGSGLFVDFGCLSRVWTHPRVLELAVRRALFNDDEEEMDDFICDDTTTSESSDDERSRKKKKKKKDTKKKNEESEEEEIREEEAEKPGPIPGLTESGKVRVDWWKKVLEDFIGKDYEENEYLDKVEHSGKLILLLDILRECSSIGDKVLIFSQSLLALDMIEDFLQWIDEGIVEMPAPDEPLPLPFKQWKKERDYLRLDGSSTADTRKNMCKTFNNPSNERCRLFLISTRAGGLGINLVAANRVIIFDSSWNPSHDTQSIFRVYRFGQKKPCYVYRFVAQGTMEEKIYSRQVTKMSTALRVVDEHQIKRYFKMDELAQLYEFNPADVEKRDIPIVPEDRLLAEMLKRHKQWIVDYHEHDSLLENQTSEELSEEERKAAWEDYENEKKGFMVQQQRNSVMPVTGNAMMTNANLPSLSLSSFSFEGVVNTIKAQNPNLTQQEMCESVVLATKQIQKIHINHYQRVQSMVYNLKNPMIAPEQRKLLPFGNHPEMLPMLEQQLRMLEENIQRENQVINHMSQITPQRDQVSMANLMSAGLIRGHPPSTGLSSAVTNYVGRSVNAASTSMRPSGVQPQKNPSEKKPGSNDVIMLD
;
A
#
# COMPACT_ATOMS: atom_id res chain seq x y z
N MET A 1 -20.53 -8.10 39.74
CA MET A 1 -19.51 -7.32 39.01
C MET A 1 -19.88 -7.08 37.54
N LYS A 2 -20.16 -8.10 36.71
CA LYS A 2 -20.55 -7.94 35.28
C LYS A 2 -21.80 -7.09 35.05
N GLU A 3 -22.84 -7.26 35.86
CA GLU A 3 -24.07 -6.45 35.74
C GLU A 3 -23.86 -4.99 36.13
N ILE A 4 -23.05 -4.74 37.16
CA ILE A 4 -22.68 -3.39 37.60
C ILE A 4 -21.93 -2.68 36.49
N PHE A 5 -20.91 -3.32 35.89
CA PHE A 5 -20.16 -2.78 34.75
C PHE A 5 -21.05 -2.43 33.56
N LYS A 6 -21.96 -3.33 33.16
CA LYS A 6 -22.90 -3.06 32.06
C LYS A 6 -23.84 -1.91 32.39
N LYS A 7 -24.36 -1.85 33.62
CA LYS A 7 -25.27 -0.80 34.06
C LYS A 7 -24.55 0.56 34.07
N THR A 8 -23.35 0.64 34.63
CA THR A 8 -22.59 1.90 34.72
C THR A 8 -22.09 2.41 33.37
N LEU A 9 -21.63 1.52 32.47
CA LEU A 9 -21.05 1.92 31.19
C LEU A 9 -22.08 2.18 30.08
N ILE A 10 -23.28 1.60 30.16
CA ILE A 10 -24.29 1.78 29.10
C ILE A 10 -25.28 2.90 29.45
N ASN A 11 -25.69 3.02 30.73
CA ASN A 11 -26.66 4.03 31.15
C ASN A 11 -26.50 4.36 32.65
N PRO A 12 -25.88 5.48 33.04
CA PRO A 12 -25.74 6.71 32.26
C PRO A 12 -24.59 6.73 31.24
N GLY A 13 -23.62 5.81 31.34
CA GLY A 13 -22.41 5.83 30.52
C GLY A 13 -21.44 6.95 30.91
N PRO A 14 -20.18 6.91 30.45
CA PRO A 14 -19.18 7.91 30.81
C PRO A 14 -19.35 9.22 30.01
N ASP A 15 -18.99 10.36 30.61
CA ASP A 15 -19.00 11.68 29.95
C ASP A 15 -17.99 11.77 28.80
N ILE A 16 -16.87 11.06 28.93
CA ILE A 16 -15.78 10.98 27.97
C ILE A 16 -15.23 9.56 27.92
N MET A 17 -14.95 9.09 26.72
CA MET A 17 -14.18 7.87 26.50
C MET A 17 -12.89 8.19 25.78
N VAL A 18 -11.78 7.69 26.31
CA VAL A 18 -10.46 7.75 25.68
C VAL A 18 -10.00 6.32 25.43
N CYS A 19 -9.79 5.99 24.15
CA CYS A 19 -9.19 4.73 23.74
C CYS A 19 -7.73 4.98 23.39
N ASP A 20 -6.82 4.45 24.20
CA ASP A 20 -5.39 4.40 23.87
C ASP A 20 -5.10 3.22 22.94
N GLU A 21 -4.06 3.35 22.12
CA GLU A 21 -3.72 2.40 21.05
C GLU A 21 -4.92 2.04 20.17
N GLY A 22 -5.60 3.09 19.67
CA GLY A 22 -6.82 3.02 18.87
C GLY A 22 -6.76 2.10 17.66
N HIS A 23 -5.56 1.79 17.18
CA HIS A 23 -5.33 0.75 16.20
C HIS A 23 -5.77 -0.64 16.65
N ILE A 24 -6.19 -0.87 17.89
CA ILE A 24 -6.85 -2.12 18.32
C ILE A 24 -8.28 -2.21 17.73
N LEU A 25 -8.91 -1.07 17.40
CA LEU A 25 -10.25 -0.96 16.82
C LEU A 25 -10.27 -1.11 15.29
N LYS A 26 -9.56 -2.11 14.76
CA LYS A 26 -9.36 -2.29 13.31
C LYS A 26 -10.59 -2.77 12.55
N ASN A 27 -11.46 -3.50 13.25
CA ASN A 27 -12.54 -4.23 12.65
C ASN A 27 -13.81 -4.12 13.51
N GLU A 28 -14.89 -3.65 12.90
CA GLU A 28 -16.20 -3.47 13.54
C GLU A 28 -16.79 -4.79 14.06
N ASN A 29 -16.38 -5.93 13.49
CA ASN A 29 -16.91 -7.24 13.83
C ASN A 29 -16.31 -7.85 15.09
N THR A 30 -15.18 -7.34 15.60
CA THR A 30 -14.52 -7.89 16.77
C THR A 30 -15.40 -7.72 18.02
N ALA A 31 -15.27 -8.65 18.96
CA ALA A 31 -16.02 -8.60 20.21
C ALA A 31 -15.73 -7.30 20.98
N LEU A 32 -14.48 -6.83 20.91
CA LEU A 32 -14.04 -5.58 21.53
C LEU A 32 -14.70 -4.35 20.89
N SER A 33 -14.66 -4.22 19.56
CA SER A 33 -15.32 -3.12 18.85
C SER A 33 -16.83 -3.09 19.13
N LYS A 34 -17.48 -4.25 19.12
CA LYS A 34 -18.91 -4.38 19.47
C LYS A 34 -19.20 -3.94 20.91
N ALA A 35 -18.35 -4.31 21.86
CA ALA A 35 -18.51 -3.94 23.27
C ALA A 35 -18.31 -2.44 23.49
N ILE A 36 -17.26 -1.85 22.90
CA ILE A 36 -16.96 -0.42 23.06
C ILE A 36 -18.03 0.44 22.38
N ASN A 37 -18.56 0.00 21.23
CA ASN A 37 -19.66 0.70 20.55
C ASN A 37 -20.97 0.74 21.34
N GLN A 38 -21.21 -0.18 22.27
CA GLN A 38 -22.40 -0.17 23.13
C GLN A 38 -22.34 0.90 24.22
N ILE A 39 -21.15 1.44 24.51
CA ILE A 39 -20.95 2.45 25.55
C ILE A 39 -21.53 3.78 25.04
N LYS A 40 -22.48 4.31 25.79
CA LYS A 40 -23.10 5.61 25.51
C LYS A 40 -22.24 6.71 26.09
N THR A 41 -21.77 7.63 25.25
CA THR A 41 -20.98 8.79 25.65
C THR A 41 -21.15 9.92 24.65
N SER A 42 -21.04 11.17 25.11
CA SER A 42 -21.09 12.35 24.24
C SER A 42 -19.75 12.68 23.58
N ARG A 43 -18.63 12.15 24.10
CA ARG A 43 -17.28 12.50 23.65
C ARG A 43 -16.41 11.25 23.52
N ARG A 44 -15.85 11.03 22.33
CA ARG A 44 -14.95 9.91 22.03
C ARG A 44 -13.61 10.46 21.55
N ILE A 45 -12.53 10.01 22.17
CA ILE A 45 -11.16 10.32 21.78
C ILE A 45 -10.44 9.00 21.51
N VAL A 46 -9.72 8.96 20.39
CA VAL A 46 -8.86 7.83 20.04
C VAL A 46 -7.43 8.35 19.94
N LEU A 47 -6.53 7.74 20.70
CA LEU A 47 -5.09 8.00 20.65
C LEU A 47 -4.43 6.83 19.93
N THR A 48 -3.60 7.11 18.94
CA THR A 48 -2.83 6.08 18.24
C THR A 48 -1.52 6.66 17.74
N GLY A 49 -0.41 5.97 17.98
CA GLY A 49 0.88 6.34 17.41
C GLY A 49 0.97 6.03 15.92
N THR A 50 0.11 5.14 15.40
CA THR A 50 0.07 4.78 13.99
C THR A 50 -1.39 4.72 13.52
N PRO A 51 -1.92 5.83 12.95
CA PRO A 51 -3.32 5.89 12.53
C PRO A 51 -3.64 4.95 11.37
N LEU A 52 -2.66 4.50 10.62
CA LEU A 52 -2.84 3.57 9.50
C LEU A 52 -1.79 2.48 9.63
N GLN A 53 -2.17 1.31 10.18
CA GLN A 53 -1.24 0.19 10.35
C GLN A 53 -1.21 -0.70 9.12
N ASN A 54 -2.38 -1.10 8.61
CA ASN A 54 -2.45 -2.04 7.49
C ASN A 54 -3.10 -1.48 6.24
N ASN A 55 -4.27 -0.84 6.36
CA ASN A 55 -5.02 -0.34 5.21
C ASN A 55 -5.98 0.80 5.60
N LEU A 56 -6.53 1.47 4.58
CA LEU A 56 -7.51 2.55 4.77
C LEU A 56 -8.84 2.08 5.39
N LYS A 57 -9.12 0.78 5.41
CA LYS A 57 -10.35 0.22 6.00
C LYS A 57 -10.34 0.34 7.53
N GLU A 58 -9.18 0.12 8.16
CA GLU A 58 -9.00 0.31 9.61
C GLU A 58 -9.29 1.75 10.01
N TYR A 59 -8.87 2.68 9.16
CA TYR A 59 -9.07 4.10 9.39
C TYR A 59 -10.54 4.49 9.33
N HIS A 60 -11.31 3.92 8.40
CA HIS A 60 -12.77 4.08 8.39
C HIS A 60 -13.40 3.60 9.70
N CYS A 61 -12.97 2.45 10.24
CA CYS A 61 -13.49 1.91 11.51
C CYS A 61 -13.22 2.86 12.69
N MET A 62 -12.01 3.42 12.80
CA MET A 62 -11.67 4.36 13.86
C MET A 62 -12.42 5.69 13.74
N ILE A 63 -12.56 6.23 12.53
CA ILE A 63 -13.30 7.49 12.31
C ILE A 63 -14.80 7.28 12.54
N GLN A 64 -15.36 6.16 12.08
CA GLN A 64 -16.75 5.80 12.34
C GLN A 64 -17.01 5.64 13.84
N PHE A 65 -16.02 5.15 14.59
CA PHE A 65 -16.09 5.07 16.05
C PHE A 65 -16.14 6.45 16.72
N VAL A 66 -15.28 7.39 16.30
CA VAL A 66 -15.20 8.75 16.88
C VAL A 66 -16.37 9.63 16.44
N LYS A 67 -16.63 9.69 15.14
CA LYS A 67 -17.66 10.54 14.52
C LYS A 67 -18.47 9.73 13.50
N PRO A 68 -19.53 9.04 13.96
CA PRO A 68 -20.35 8.19 13.10
C PRO A 68 -20.90 8.93 11.88
N ASN A 69 -20.94 8.24 10.74
CA ASN A 69 -21.48 8.71 9.46
C ASN A 69 -20.71 9.85 8.78
N LEU A 70 -19.54 10.26 9.27
CA LEU A 70 -18.70 11.29 8.61
C LEU A 70 -18.28 10.87 7.20
N LEU A 71 -17.82 9.62 7.05
CA LEU A 71 -17.30 9.07 5.79
C LEU A 71 -18.34 8.23 5.01
N GLY A 72 -19.56 8.13 5.54
CA GLY A 72 -20.62 7.26 5.03
C GLY A 72 -20.39 5.78 5.34
N THR A 73 -21.08 4.92 4.61
CA THR A 73 -21.00 3.46 4.80
C THR A 73 -19.64 2.90 4.37
N LYS A 74 -19.23 1.75 4.92
CA LYS A 74 -17.98 1.07 4.54
C LYS A 74 -17.88 0.88 3.01
N LYS A 75 -18.96 0.46 2.35
CA LYS A 75 -19.00 0.26 0.89
C LYS A 75 -18.80 1.56 0.11
N GLU A 76 -19.44 2.64 0.54
CA GLU A 76 -19.24 3.94 -0.10
C GLU A 76 -17.82 4.47 0.10
N PHE A 77 -17.26 4.31 1.30
CA PHE A 77 -15.89 4.71 1.59
C PHE A 77 -14.88 3.93 0.72
N MET A 78 -15.09 2.61 0.60
CA MET A 78 -14.29 1.76 -0.27
C MET A 78 -14.28 2.25 -1.73
N ASN A 79 -15.47 2.48 -2.30
CA ASN A 79 -15.59 2.86 -3.71
C ASN A 79 -15.15 4.31 -4.00
N ARG A 80 -15.36 5.23 -3.05
CA ARG A 80 -15.02 6.65 -3.22
C ARG A 80 -13.55 6.96 -2.97
N PHE A 81 -12.94 6.28 -1.98
CA PHE A 81 -11.59 6.62 -1.52
C PHE A 81 -10.62 5.45 -1.64
N VAL A 82 -10.92 4.29 -1.05
CA VAL A 82 -9.94 3.19 -0.96
C VAL A 82 -9.53 2.66 -2.33
N ASN A 83 -10.49 2.18 -3.13
CA ASN A 83 -10.17 1.57 -4.43
C ASN A 83 -9.46 2.54 -5.38
N PRO A 84 -9.90 3.82 -5.53
CA PRO A 84 -9.19 4.78 -6.37
C PRO A 84 -7.78 5.13 -5.86
N ILE A 85 -7.59 5.17 -4.53
CA ILE A 85 -6.28 5.47 -3.95
C ILE A 85 -5.33 4.31 -4.20
N GLU A 86 -5.74 3.07 -3.88
CA GLU A 86 -4.95 1.87 -4.10
C GLU A 86 -4.58 1.69 -5.59
N GLN A 87 -5.53 1.94 -6.51
CA GLN A 87 -5.27 1.85 -7.96
C GLN A 87 -4.22 2.83 -8.48
N GLY A 88 -4.18 4.06 -7.94
CA GLY A 88 -3.23 5.09 -8.37
C GLY A 88 -1.85 4.99 -7.72
N GLN A 89 -1.68 4.15 -6.70
CA GLN A 89 -0.44 4.02 -5.95
C GLN A 89 0.63 3.19 -6.67
N CYS A 90 0.22 2.32 -7.59
CA CYS A 90 1.18 1.49 -8.30
C CYS A 90 1.92 2.27 -9.40
N VAL A 91 3.10 1.78 -9.73
CA VAL A 91 4.05 2.31 -10.72
C VAL A 91 3.47 2.15 -12.12
N ASP A 92 2.79 1.05 -12.36
CA ASP A 92 2.08 0.71 -13.59
C ASP A 92 0.70 1.39 -13.71
N ALA A 93 0.30 2.20 -12.73
CA ALA A 93 -0.95 2.95 -12.78
C ALA A 93 -0.94 3.99 -13.92
N MET A 94 -2.03 4.04 -14.68
CA MET A 94 -2.19 5.03 -15.75
C MET A 94 -2.18 6.45 -15.19
N PRO A 95 -1.70 7.46 -15.93
CA PRO A 95 -1.69 8.86 -15.47
C PRO A 95 -3.06 9.41 -15.03
N ARG A 96 -4.16 8.85 -15.56
CA ARG A 96 -5.52 9.18 -15.12
C ARG A 96 -5.83 8.69 -13.70
N ASP A 97 -5.34 7.50 -13.35
CA ASP A 97 -5.61 6.83 -12.08
C ASP A 97 -4.77 7.47 -10.98
N VAL A 98 -3.54 7.89 -11.31
CA VAL A 98 -2.68 8.72 -10.44
C VAL A 98 -3.36 10.05 -10.11
N ARG A 99 -3.88 10.78 -11.12
CA ARG A 99 -4.61 12.03 -10.88
C ARG A 99 -5.86 11.80 -10.02
N ARG A 100 -6.60 10.72 -10.27
CA ARG A 100 -7.78 10.35 -9.47
C ARG A 100 -7.41 10.07 -8.02
N MET A 101 -6.34 9.30 -7.77
CA MET A 101 -5.80 9.06 -6.43
C MET A 101 -5.46 10.37 -5.73
N LYS A 102 -4.67 11.25 -6.36
CA LYS A 102 -4.26 12.53 -5.75
C LYS A 102 -5.46 13.36 -5.32
N ARG A 103 -6.46 13.51 -6.21
CA ARG A 103 -7.72 14.23 -5.89
C ARG A 103 -8.46 13.59 -4.72
N ARG A 104 -8.64 12.26 -4.73
CA ARG A 104 -9.38 11.54 -3.68
C ARG A 104 -8.66 11.56 -2.33
N ALA A 105 -7.32 11.47 -2.32
CA ALA A 105 -6.53 11.61 -1.11
C ALA A 105 -6.68 13.00 -0.49
N HIS A 106 -6.59 14.07 -1.30
CA HIS A 106 -6.80 15.44 -0.83
C HIS A 106 -8.22 15.69 -0.28
N ILE A 107 -9.26 15.23 -0.99
CA ILE A 107 -10.64 15.33 -0.50
C ILE A 107 -10.80 14.60 0.83
N LEU A 108 -10.21 13.41 0.97
CA LEU A 108 -10.27 12.64 2.21
C LEU A 108 -9.60 13.40 3.35
N HIS A 109 -8.40 13.95 3.13
CA HIS A 109 -7.70 14.77 4.12
C HIS A 109 -8.57 15.95 4.60
N ASN A 110 -9.12 16.75 3.69
CA ASN A 110 -9.99 17.89 4.04
C ASN A 110 -11.25 17.48 4.81
N LEU A 111 -11.83 16.29 4.54
CA LEU A 111 -12.98 15.78 5.30
C LEU A 111 -12.64 15.42 6.74
N LEU A 112 -11.38 15.07 6.99
CA LEU A 112 -10.86 14.65 8.29
C LEU A 112 -10.27 15.82 9.06
N GLU A 113 -10.01 16.94 8.39
CA GLU A 113 -9.56 18.18 8.99
C GLU A 113 -10.50 18.60 10.13
N GLY A 114 -9.92 18.94 11.27
CA GLY A 114 -10.65 19.27 12.51
C GLY A 114 -11.18 18.07 13.30
N CYS A 115 -11.17 16.85 12.76
CA CYS A 115 -11.46 15.62 13.50
C CYS A 115 -10.20 14.84 13.89
N VAL A 116 -9.17 14.89 13.04
CA VAL A 116 -7.92 14.18 13.23
C VAL A 116 -6.80 15.19 13.44
N GLN A 117 -6.04 15.02 14.51
CA GLN A 117 -4.84 15.78 14.79
C GLN A 117 -3.65 14.83 14.75
N ARG A 118 -2.70 15.09 13.85
CA ARG A 118 -1.48 14.31 13.70
C ARG A 118 -0.28 15.24 13.73
N PHE A 119 0.69 14.86 14.55
CA PHE A 119 2.01 15.48 14.58
C PHE A 119 3.02 14.38 14.30
N ASP A 120 3.86 14.59 13.30
CA ASP A 120 4.95 13.69 13.00
C ASP A 120 6.10 13.86 13.99
N TYR A 121 7.12 13.01 13.87
CA TYR A 121 8.30 13.12 14.73
C TYR A 121 9.16 14.34 14.41
N THR A 122 8.88 15.09 13.33
CA THR A 122 9.68 16.27 12.95
C THR A 122 9.55 17.37 14.01
N VAL A 123 8.42 17.41 14.71
CA VAL A 123 8.20 18.28 15.88
C VAL A 123 9.23 18.02 17.00
N LEU A 124 9.78 16.81 17.07
CA LEU A 124 10.81 16.43 18.05
C LEU A 124 12.23 16.74 17.58
N LYS A 125 12.48 16.96 16.28
CA LYS A 125 13.83 17.21 15.72
C LYS A 125 14.58 18.37 16.40
N PRO A 126 13.94 19.50 16.79
CA PRO A 126 14.65 20.58 17.48
C PRO A 126 15.13 20.22 18.91
N PHE A 127 14.54 19.19 19.52
CA PHE A 127 14.73 18.88 20.94
C PHE A 127 15.52 17.58 21.19
N LEU A 128 15.68 16.74 20.16
CA LEU A 128 16.37 15.47 20.25
C LEU A 128 17.61 15.46 19.35
N PRO A 129 18.65 14.67 19.70
CA PRO A 129 19.76 14.41 18.80
C PRO A 129 19.28 13.83 17.45
N PRO A 130 20.09 13.87 16.38
CA PRO A 130 19.66 13.33 15.09
C PRO A 130 19.44 11.81 15.15
N LYS A 131 18.50 11.33 14.33
CA LYS A 131 18.24 9.91 14.06
C LYS A 131 18.59 9.62 12.60
N PHE A 132 19.35 8.56 12.38
CA PHE A 132 19.61 8.00 11.06
C PHE A 132 19.08 6.57 10.98
N GLU A 133 18.43 6.24 9.88
CA GLU A 133 17.79 4.94 9.68
C GLU A 133 18.23 4.33 8.37
N TYR A 134 19.07 3.31 8.46
CA TYR A 134 19.69 2.64 7.33
C TYR A 134 19.05 1.28 7.09
N VAL A 135 18.74 0.99 5.84
CA VAL A 135 18.27 -0.31 5.39
C VAL A 135 19.42 -0.94 4.63
N ILE A 136 19.90 -2.07 5.16
CA ILE A 136 21.08 -2.76 4.67
C ILE A 136 20.61 -4.02 3.95
N SER A 137 20.87 -4.08 2.65
CA SER A 137 20.61 -5.25 1.82
C SER A 137 21.70 -6.29 2.04
N VAL A 138 21.34 -7.40 2.70
CA VAL A 138 22.24 -8.48 3.10
C VAL A 138 22.11 -9.65 2.15
N GLN A 139 23.23 -10.13 1.63
CA GLN A 139 23.31 -11.29 0.76
C GLN A 139 23.19 -12.61 1.54
N LEU A 140 22.54 -13.61 0.94
CA LEU A 140 22.46 -14.97 1.46
C LEU A 140 23.77 -15.72 1.22
N SER A 141 24.15 -16.58 2.15
CA SER A 141 25.25 -17.54 1.95
C SER A 141 24.89 -18.60 0.91
N GLU A 142 25.90 -19.31 0.40
CA GLU A 142 25.67 -20.37 -0.60
C GLU A 142 24.70 -21.45 -0.11
N ILE A 143 24.81 -21.85 1.16
CA ILE A 143 23.90 -22.82 1.76
C ILE A 143 22.48 -22.27 1.87
N GLN A 144 22.33 -21.00 2.28
CA GLN A 144 21.02 -20.35 2.34
C GLN A 144 20.37 -20.30 0.97
N CYS A 145 21.12 -19.93 -0.09
CA CYS A 145 20.63 -19.93 -1.46
C CYS A 145 20.14 -21.31 -1.90
N LYS A 146 20.90 -22.38 -1.61
CA LYS A 146 20.51 -23.76 -1.97
C LYS A 146 19.26 -24.21 -1.24
N LEU A 147 19.18 -24.00 0.08
CA LEU A 147 18.01 -24.34 0.89
C LEU A 147 16.77 -23.56 0.44
N TYR A 148 16.95 -22.26 0.16
CA TYR A 148 15.88 -21.37 -0.26
C TYR A 148 15.32 -21.78 -1.63
N GLN A 149 16.20 -22.00 -2.61
CA GLN A 149 15.82 -22.44 -3.96
C GLN A 149 15.14 -23.81 -3.92
N TYR A 150 15.68 -24.76 -3.17
CA TYR A 150 15.09 -26.09 -3.02
C TYR A 150 13.67 -26.02 -2.45
N TYR A 151 13.46 -25.19 -1.42
CA TYR A 151 12.13 -25.01 -0.84
C TYR A 151 11.15 -24.44 -1.87
N LEU A 152 11.54 -23.41 -2.61
CA LEU A 152 10.68 -22.78 -3.61
C LEU A 152 10.29 -23.74 -4.75
N ASP A 153 11.22 -24.56 -5.23
CA ASP A 153 10.97 -25.45 -6.36
C ASP A 153 10.12 -26.68 -5.98
N ASN A 154 10.31 -27.20 -4.76
CA ASN A 154 9.77 -28.50 -4.38
C ASN A 154 8.62 -28.41 -3.36
N LEU A 155 8.74 -27.53 -2.36
CA LEU A 155 7.93 -27.55 -1.15
C LEU A 155 6.92 -26.40 -1.06
N ALA A 156 7.20 -25.28 -1.74
CA ALA A 156 6.32 -24.12 -1.71
C ALA A 156 4.89 -24.49 -2.13
N GLN A 157 3.95 -24.08 -1.28
CA GLN A 157 2.52 -24.36 -1.46
C GLN A 157 1.80 -23.23 -2.19
N GLY A 158 2.36 -22.01 -2.19
CA GLY A 158 1.91 -20.89 -3.03
C GLY A 158 2.82 -20.62 -4.24
N GLY A 159 2.50 -19.55 -4.97
CA GLY A 159 3.28 -19.05 -6.11
C GLY A 159 2.55 -19.08 -7.45
N PRO A 160 3.19 -18.63 -8.55
CA PRO A 160 2.54 -18.50 -9.86
C PRO A 160 2.02 -19.83 -10.43
N LYS A 161 2.68 -20.94 -10.07
CA LYS A 161 2.38 -22.29 -10.55
C LYS A 161 1.37 -23.05 -9.67
N ARG A 162 1.08 -22.57 -8.46
CA ARG A 162 0.27 -23.28 -7.45
C ARG A 162 -0.66 -22.29 -6.73
N GLN A 163 -1.97 -22.39 -6.98
CA GLN A 163 -2.99 -21.62 -6.26
C GLN A 163 -3.30 -22.33 -4.93
N GLY A 164 -2.66 -21.92 -3.83
CA GLY A 164 -2.87 -22.48 -2.50
C GLY A 164 -2.74 -21.44 -1.40
N SER A 165 -3.38 -21.66 -0.25
CA SER A 165 -3.38 -20.79 0.94
C SER A 165 -2.13 -20.92 1.83
N GLY A 166 -1.02 -21.44 1.28
CA GLY A 166 0.19 -21.81 2.04
C GLY A 166 1.19 -20.68 2.31
N LEU A 167 0.88 -19.43 1.94
CA LEU A 167 1.80 -18.29 2.02
C LEU A 167 2.50 -18.17 3.38
N PHE A 168 1.76 -18.34 4.47
CA PHE A 168 2.30 -18.16 5.81
C PHE A 168 3.15 -19.34 6.29
N VAL A 169 2.86 -20.55 5.83
CA VAL A 169 3.72 -21.72 6.05
C VAL A 169 5.03 -21.52 5.31
N ASP A 170 4.95 -21.11 4.04
CA ASP A 170 6.11 -20.81 3.21
C ASP A 170 6.96 -19.69 3.81
N PHE A 171 6.33 -18.58 4.21
CA PHE A 171 7.00 -17.50 4.93
C PHE A 171 7.69 -18.00 6.21
N GLY A 172 7.00 -18.82 7.01
CA GLY A 172 7.57 -19.39 8.24
C GLY A 172 8.80 -20.26 7.99
N CYS A 173 8.82 -21.07 6.93
CA CYS A 173 9.97 -21.90 6.57
C CYS A 173 11.11 -21.07 5.98
N LEU A 174 10.81 -20.23 4.99
CA LEU A 174 11.79 -19.42 4.29
C LEU A 174 12.43 -18.38 5.23
N SER A 175 11.67 -17.85 6.19
CA SER A 175 12.20 -16.91 7.20
C SER A 175 13.26 -17.48 8.10
N ARG A 176 13.17 -18.77 8.42
CA ARG A 176 14.22 -19.47 9.16
C ARG A 176 15.49 -19.58 8.31
N VAL A 177 15.35 -19.86 7.01
CA VAL A 177 16.48 -19.97 6.07
C VAL A 177 17.25 -18.66 5.95
N TRP A 178 16.59 -17.54 5.59
CA TRP A 178 17.30 -16.25 5.40
C TRP A 178 17.80 -15.63 6.71
N THR A 179 17.26 -16.06 7.86
CA THR A 179 17.76 -15.64 9.17
C THR A 179 19.09 -16.32 9.49
N HIS A 180 19.07 -17.65 9.63
CA HIS A 180 20.25 -18.50 9.80
C HIS A 180 19.81 -19.98 9.68
N PRO A 181 20.51 -20.86 8.94
CA PRO A 181 20.14 -22.27 8.81
C PRO A 181 19.90 -23.00 10.14
N ARG A 182 20.68 -22.70 11.21
CA ARG A 182 20.47 -23.18 12.59
C ARG A 182 19.04 -23.00 13.12
N VAL A 183 18.32 -21.95 12.70
CA VAL A 183 16.94 -21.70 13.13
C VAL A 183 16.01 -22.83 12.70
N LEU A 184 16.32 -23.54 11.61
CA LEU A 184 15.59 -24.73 11.17
C LEU A 184 15.73 -25.89 12.18
N GLU A 185 16.93 -26.08 12.73
CA GLU A 185 17.18 -27.08 13.77
C GLU A 185 16.50 -26.72 15.09
N LEU A 186 16.58 -25.45 15.50
CA LEU A 186 15.88 -24.97 16.69
C LEU A 186 14.35 -25.18 16.56
N ALA A 187 13.80 -25.00 15.36
CA ALA A 187 12.39 -25.29 15.10
C ALA A 187 12.05 -26.78 15.27
N VAL A 188 12.90 -27.69 14.78
CA VAL A 188 12.74 -29.15 15.00
C VAL A 188 12.84 -29.47 16.49
N ARG A 189 13.85 -28.94 17.18
CA ARG A 189 14.05 -29.16 18.61
C ARG A 189 12.81 -28.72 19.39
N ARG A 190 12.28 -27.53 19.12
CA ARG A 190 11.06 -27.02 19.76
C ARG A 190 9.84 -27.89 19.46
N ALA A 191 9.68 -28.35 18.22
CA ALA A 191 8.58 -29.25 17.83
C ALA A 191 8.65 -30.62 18.53
N LEU A 192 9.85 -31.11 18.87
CA LEU A 192 10.02 -32.35 19.63
C LEU A 192 9.69 -32.21 21.13
N PHE A 193 9.86 -31.01 21.70
CA PHE A 193 9.58 -30.75 23.12
C PHE A 193 8.13 -30.31 23.39
N ASN A 194 7.44 -29.76 22.37
CA ASN A 194 6.03 -29.38 22.46
C ASN A 194 5.14 -30.54 21.97
N ASP A 195 4.75 -31.45 22.88
CA ASP A 195 3.76 -32.52 22.61
C ASP A 195 2.33 -32.01 22.34
N ASP A 196 2.10 -30.69 22.41
CA ASP A 196 0.83 -30.04 22.08
C ASP A 196 0.92 -29.37 20.70
N GLU A 197 0.19 -29.91 19.71
CA GLU A 197 0.07 -29.49 18.30
C GLU A 197 -0.50 -28.05 18.07
N GLU A 198 -0.40 -27.11 19.02
CA GLU A 198 -1.08 -25.81 18.94
C GLU A 198 -0.17 -24.57 19.02
N GLU A 199 1.10 -24.62 18.59
CA GLU A 199 1.96 -23.41 18.52
C GLU A 199 2.29 -22.91 17.11
N MET A 200 1.77 -23.52 16.03
CA MET A 200 1.98 -22.98 14.67
C MET A 200 1.09 -21.77 14.36
N ASP A 201 0.01 -21.56 15.12
CA ASP A 201 -0.99 -20.52 14.87
C ASP A 201 -0.65 -19.16 15.52
N ASP A 202 0.35 -19.07 16.40
CA ASP A 202 0.68 -17.83 17.11
C ASP A 202 1.72 -16.93 16.40
N PHE A 203 2.35 -17.43 15.33
CA PHE A 203 3.36 -16.68 14.58
C PHE A 203 2.75 -15.48 13.82
N ILE A 204 1.44 -15.50 13.57
CA ILE A 204 0.68 -14.36 13.00
C ILE A 204 -0.57 -14.11 13.84
N CYS A 205 -0.41 -13.56 15.03
CA CYS A 205 -1.44 -12.67 15.58
C CYS A 205 -1.29 -11.30 14.89
N ASP A 206 -1.48 -11.29 13.58
CA ASP A 206 -2.13 -10.16 12.92
C ASP A 206 -3.61 -10.53 12.92
N ASP A 207 -4.37 -10.05 13.91
CA ASP A 207 -5.84 -10.20 14.03
C ASP A 207 -6.59 -9.46 12.89
N THR A 208 -5.99 -9.37 11.69
CA THR A 208 -6.39 -8.46 10.62
C THR A 208 -6.39 -9.06 9.21
N THR A 209 -5.87 -10.27 9.00
CA THR A 209 -6.06 -10.99 7.72
C THR A 209 -7.24 -11.96 7.80
N THR A 210 -8.44 -11.44 8.07
CA THR A 210 -9.65 -12.12 7.60
C THR A 210 -9.73 -11.93 6.09
N SER A 211 -9.23 -12.89 5.34
CA SER A 211 -9.68 -13.14 3.98
C SER A 211 -11.20 -13.32 4.01
N GLU A 212 -11.91 -12.40 3.37
CA GLU A 212 -13.32 -12.56 3.03
C GLU A 212 -13.43 -13.74 2.03
N SER A 213 -13.66 -14.94 2.55
CA SER A 213 -14.02 -16.12 1.77
C SER A 213 -15.19 -16.80 2.46
N SER A 214 -16.36 -16.65 1.83
CA SER A 214 -17.59 -17.43 1.90
C SER A 214 -17.99 -18.09 3.22
N ASP A 215 -19.22 -17.78 3.64
CA ASP A 215 -20.04 -18.54 4.59
C ASP A 215 -19.87 -20.05 4.41
N ASP A 216 -19.49 -20.74 5.49
CA ASP A 216 -20.00 -22.07 5.80
C ASP A 216 -19.96 -22.30 7.33
N GLU A 217 -21.11 -22.14 7.96
CA GLU A 217 -21.34 -22.60 9.33
C GLU A 217 -21.24 -24.13 9.39
N ARG A 218 -20.19 -24.67 10.02
CA ARG A 218 -20.30 -25.97 10.71
C ARG A 218 -19.75 -25.90 12.13
N SER A 219 -20.73 -25.82 13.03
CA SER A 219 -20.68 -25.95 14.48
C SER A 219 -19.52 -26.81 15.05
N ARG A 220 -18.68 -26.20 15.89
CA ARG A 220 -17.78 -26.88 16.83
C ARG A 220 -18.60 -27.58 17.94
N LYS A 221 -18.78 -28.89 17.86
CA LYS A 221 -19.16 -29.72 19.03
C LYS A 221 -17.91 -30.34 19.65
N LYS A 222 -17.49 -29.80 20.79
CA LYS A 222 -16.59 -30.45 21.75
C LYS A 222 -17.12 -31.85 22.08
N LYS A 223 -16.33 -32.90 21.82
CA LYS A 223 -16.53 -34.22 22.45
C LYS A 223 -15.25 -34.64 23.17
N LYS A 224 -15.26 -34.46 24.49
CA LYS A 224 -14.46 -35.25 25.44
C LYS A 224 -14.74 -36.73 25.17
N LYS A 225 -13.73 -37.53 24.81
CA LYS A 225 -13.84 -38.98 24.85
C LYS A 225 -13.23 -39.50 26.15
N LYS A 226 -14.12 -39.92 27.05
CA LYS A 226 -13.81 -40.88 28.12
C LYS A 226 -13.56 -42.25 27.48
N LYS A 227 -12.56 -42.92 28.06
CA LYS A 227 -12.18 -44.32 27.90
C LYS A 227 -13.36 -45.22 28.28
N ASP A 228 -13.74 -46.16 27.41
CA ASP A 228 -14.39 -47.39 27.84
C ASP A 228 -14.21 -48.52 26.81
N THR A 229 -14.10 -49.72 27.37
CA THR A 229 -13.61 -50.95 26.77
C THR A 229 -14.79 -51.89 26.53
N LYS A 230 -15.00 -52.46 25.33
CA LYS A 230 -15.46 -53.86 25.16
C LYS A 230 -15.61 -54.32 23.70
N LYS A 231 -15.14 -55.55 23.50
CA LYS A 231 -15.24 -56.51 22.38
C LYS A 231 -16.63 -56.66 21.74
N LYS A 232 -16.66 -56.90 20.41
CA LYS A 232 -17.00 -58.22 19.80
C LYS A 232 -16.78 -58.24 18.28
N ASN A 233 -16.42 -59.44 17.80
CA ASN A 233 -16.06 -59.89 16.44
C ASN A 233 -17.18 -59.71 15.40
N GLU A 234 -16.81 -59.68 14.11
CA GLU A 234 -17.07 -60.80 13.18
C GLU A 234 -16.35 -60.57 11.83
N GLU A 235 -15.81 -61.67 11.31
CA GLU A 235 -15.10 -61.81 10.03
C GLU A 235 -16.11 -61.92 8.87
N SER A 236 -15.77 -61.34 7.73
CA SER A 236 -16.20 -61.85 6.43
C SER A 236 -15.19 -61.43 5.37
N GLU A 237 -14.53 -62.44 4.82
CA GLU A 237 -13.64 -62.41 3.66
C GLU A 237 -14.43 -62.02 2.40
N GLU A 238 -13.96 -61.03 1.65
CA GLU A 238 -14.31 -60.85 0.24
C GLU A 238 -13.06 -60.45 -0.55
N GLU A 239 -13.03 -60.97 -1.78
CA GLU A 239 -11.87 -61.37 -2.56
C GLU A 239 -11.06 -60.22 -3.18
N GLU A 240 -9.74 -60.46 -3.30
CA GLU A 240 -8.80 -59.64 -4.07
C GLU A 240 -9.18 -59.61 -5.55
N ILE A 241 -9.57 -58.44 -6.06
CA ILE A 241 -9.41 -58.09 -7.47
C ILE A 241 -8.13 -57.26 -7.58
N ARG A 242 -7.09 -57.86 -8.17
CA ARG A 242 -5.87 -57.18 -8.60
C ARG A 242 -6.21 -56.19 -9.71
N GLU A 243 -6.39 -54.93 -9.35
CA GLU A 243 -6.16 -53.82 -10.26
C GLU A 243 -4.68 -53.44 -10.16
N GLU A 244 -4.00 -53.41 -11.32
CA GLU A 244 -2.61 -52.99 -11.45
C GLU A 244 -2.45 -51.59 -10.83
N GLU A 245 -1.72 -51.50 -9.71
CA GLU A 245 -1.30 -50.23 -9.14
C GLU A 245 -0.42 -49.51 -10.17
N ALA A 246 -1.00 -48.53 -10.87
CA ALA A 246 -0.21 -47.47 -11.47
C ALA A 246 0.66 -46.87 -10.36
N GLU A 247 1.99 -46.95 -10.52
CA GLU A 247 2.97 -46.37 -9.60
C GLU A 247 2.57 -44.94 -9.25
N LYS A 248 2.04 -44.76 -8.03
CA LYS A 248 1.90 -43.42 -7.47
C LYS A 248 3.33 -42.88 -7.32
N PRO A 249 3.65 -41.68 -7.83
CA PRO A 249 4.96 -41.10 -7.59
C PRO A 249 5.19 -41.07 -6.07
N GLY A 250 6.31 -41.65 -5.63
CA GLY A 250 6.65 -41.72 -4.22
C GLY A 250 6.56 -40.34 -3.55
N PRO A 251 6.33 -40.28 -2.22
CA PRO A 251 6.17 -39.01 -1.52
C PRO A 251 7.38 -38.11 -1.78
N ILE A 252 7.13 -36.91 -2.31
CA ILE A 252 8.17 -35.91 -2.56
C ILE A 252 8.94 -35.71 -1.24
N PRO A 253 10.29 -35.84 -1.24
CA PRO A 253 11.09 -35.67 -0.03
C PRO A 253 10.79 -34.32 0.65
N GLY A 254 10.40 -34.37 1.94
CA GLY A 254 10.07 -33.18 2.73
C GLY A 254 8.57 -32.90 2.91
N LEU A 255 7.67 -33.64 2.25
CA LEU A 255 6.23 -33.61 2.50
C LEU A 255 5.78 -34.82 3.34
N THR A 256 4.78 -34.63 4.20
CA THR A 256 4.07 -35.72 4.90
C THR A 256 3.13 -36.45 3.94
N GLU A 257 2.63 -37.63 4.32
CA GLU A 257 1.59 -38.35 3.57
C GLU A 257 0.32 -37.51 3.36
N SER A 258 0.08 -36.52 4.23
CA SER A 258 -1.00 -35.55 4.14
C SER A 258 -0.69 -34.30 3.29
N GLY A 259 0.49 -34.24 2.66
CA GLY A 259 0.92 -33.12 1.83
C GLY A 259 1.34 -31.86 2.60
N LYS A 260 1.57 -31.96 3.92
CA LYS A 260 2.13 -30.86 4.73
C LYS A 260 3.65 -30.88 4.68
N VAL A 261 4.29 -29.71 4.74
CA VAL A 261 5.74 -29.62 4.83
C VAL A 261 6.20 -30.16 6.18
N ARG A 262 7.12 -31.13 6.17
CA ARG A 262 7.74 -31.67 7.38
C ARG A 262 8.69 -30.65 8.00
N VAL A 263 8.77 -30.58 9.32
CA VAL A 263 9.65 -29.61 10.02
C VAL A 263 11.14 -29.86 9.71
N ASP A 264 11.51 -31.09 9.41
CA ASP A 264 12.87 -31.55 9.11
C ASP A 264 13.18 -31.69 7.61
N TRP A 265 12.39 -31.03 6.74
CA TRP A 265 12.52 -31.12 5.27
C TRP A 265 13.94 -30.83 4.74
N TRP A 266 14.70 -30.02 5.47
CA TRP A 266 16.02 -29.52 5.10
C TRP A 266 17.15 -30.53 5.35
N LYS A 267 16.96 -31.56 6.18
CA LYS A 267 18.02 -32.50 6.55
C LYS A 267 18.62 -33.21 5.35
N LYS A 268 17.77 -33.80 4.50
CA LYS A 268 18.20 -34.49 3.27
C LYS A 268 18.92 -33.55 2.31
N VAL A 269 18.49 -32.29 2.21
CA VAL A 269 19.12 -31.29 1.35
C VAL A 269 20.53 -30.96 1.85
N LEU A 270 20.73 -30.90 3.17
CA LEU A 270 22.06 -30.74 3.76
C LEU A 270 22.92 -31.99 3.57
N GLU A 271 22.38 -33.18 3.79
CA GLU A 271 23.09 -34.45 3.55
C GLU A 271 23.59 -34.54 2.10
N ASP A 272 22.73 -34.19 1.13
CA ASP A 272 23.07 -34.19 -0.29
C ASP A 272 24.11 -33.11 -0.65
N PHE A 273 24.13 -32.00 0.07
CA PHE A 273 25.05 -30.88 -0.20
C PHE A 273 26.42 -31.05 0.46
N ILE A 274 26.47 -31.55 1.69
CA ILE A 274 27.69 -31.64 2.52
C ILE A 274 28.35 -33.02 2.38
N GLY A 275 27.59 -34.06 2.05
CA GLY A 275 28.03 -35.46 2.00
C GLY A 275 27.78 -36.21 3.31
N LYS A 276 27.82 -37.55 3.24
CA LYS A 276 27.43 -38.47 4.34
C LYS A 276 28.40 -38.52 5.54
N ASP A 277 29.56 -37.86 5.45
CA ASP A 277 30.63 -37.93 6.45
C ASP A 277 30.55 -36.80 7.50
N TYR A 278 29.39 -36.16 7.65
CA TYR A 278 29.25 -34.95 8.47
C TYR A 278 28.34 -35.16 9.69
N GLU A 279 28.79 -34.72 10.87
CA GLU A 279 27.94 -34.61 12.07
C GLU A 279 27.03 -33.38 11.96
N GLU A 280 25.77 -33.56 11.54
CA GLU A 280 24.79 -32.48 11.22
C GLU A 280 24.84 -31.24 12.13
N ASN A 281 25.03 -31.42 13.43
CA ASN A 281 24.97 -30.36 14.43
C ASN A 281 26.17 -29.38 14.32
N GLU A 282 27.38 -29.83 14.01
CA GLU A 282 28.56 -28.95 13.96
C GLU A 282 28.56 -28.00 12.73
N TYR A 283 27.80 -28.30 11.67
CA TYR A 283 27.81 -27.47 10.44
C TYR A 283 27.02 -26.20 10.67
N LEU A 284 25.81 -26.39 11.19
CA LEU A 284 24.84 -25.33 11.36
C LEU A 284 25.26 -24.32 12.43
N ASP A 285 26.29 -24.63 13.21
CA ASP A 285 26.84 -23.77 14.26
C ASP A 285 27.87 -22.76 13.73
N LYS A 286 28.13 -22.75 12.42
CA LYS A 286 29.04 -21.78 11.79
C LYS A 286 28.36 -20.44 11.54
N VAL A 287 28.95 -19.38 12.09
CA VAL A 287 28.52 -17.98 11.91
C VAL A 287 28.49 -17.56 10.43
N GLU A 288 29.40 -18.11 9.63
CA GLU A 288 29.57 -17.81 8.21
C GLU A 288 28.34 -18.18 7.34
N HIS A 289 27.42 -18.98 7.89
CA HIS A 289 26.22 -19.39 7.16
C HIS A 289 25.12 -18.34 7.10
N SER A 290 25.28 -17.19 7.76
CA SER A 290 24.39 -16.04 7.60
C SER A 290 25.11 -14.71 7.62
N GLY A 291 24.97 -13.94 6.54
CA GLY A 291 25.44 -12.55 6.49
C GLY A 291 24.82 -11.69 7.59
N LYS A 292 23.54 -11.91 7.94
CA LYS A 292 22.87 -11.13 8.99
C LYS A 292 23.54 -11.31 10.36
N LEU A 293 23.92 -12.55 10.68
CA LEU A 293 24.57 -12.87 11.95
C LEU A 293 25.99 -12.29 12.02
N ILE A 294 26.76 -12.39 10.92
CA ILE A 294 28.10 -11.80 10.82
C ILE A 294 28.04 -10.29 11.05
N LEU A 295 27.13 -9.60 10.34
CA LEU A 295 26.95 -8.16 10.48
C LEU A 295 26.50 -7.78 11.89
N LEU A 296 25.58 -8.54 12.50
CA LEU A 296 25.15 -8.35 13.88
C LEU A 296 26.34 -8.43 14.85
N LEU A 297 27.13 -9.50 14.78
CA LEU A 297 28.27 -9.71 15.67
C LEU A 297 29.36 -8.63 15.48
N ASP A 298 29.60 -8.20 14.24
CA ASP A 298 30.52 -7.11 13.93
C ASP A 298 30.05 -5.79 14.55
N ILE A 299 28.77 -5.44 14.42
CA ILE A 299 28.18 -4.26 15.08
C ILE A 299 28.35 -4.37 16.59
N LEU A 300 28.01 -5.50 17.20
CA LEU A 300 28.17 -5.69 18.65
C LEU A 300 29.62 -5.50 19.11
N ARG A 301 30.59 -5.96 18.31
CA ARG A 301 32.02 -5.79 18.60
C ARG A 301 32.40 -4.32 18.61
N GLU A 302 32.10 -3.61 17.53
CA GLU A 302 32.43 -2.18 17.37
C GLU A 302 31.73 -1.32 18.42
N CYS A 303 30.44 -1.57 18.67
CA CYS A 303 29.66 -0.86 19.70
C CYS A 303 30.27 -1.08 21.08
N SER A 304 30.71 -2.31 21.38
CA SER A 304 31.35 -2.58 22.66
C SER A 304 32.68 -1.84 22.80
N SER A 305 33.47 -1.71 21.73
CA SER A 305 34.74 -0.95 21.75
C SER A 305 34.49 0.55 21.96
N ILE A 306 33.40 1.08 21.41
CA ILE A 306 32.97 2.49 21.56
C ILE A 306 32.34 2.75 22.95
N GLY A 307 31.77 1.72 23.59
CA GLY A 307 30.96 1.86 24.81
C GLY A 307 29.51 2.25 24.54
N ASP A 308 29.01 1.95 23.35
CA ASP A 308 27.62 2.16 22.96
C ASP A 308 26.76 0.94 23.32
N LYS A 309 25.51 1.20 23.73
CA LYS A 309 24.54 0.13 24.02
C LYS A 309 23.64 -0.12 22.82
N VAL A 310 23.37 -1.40 22.56
CA VAL A 310 22.66 -1.88 21.38
C VAL A 310 21.33 -2.52 21.78
N LEU A 311 20.27 -2.20 21.05
CA LEU A 311 19.01 -2.95 21.07
C LEU A 311 18.88 -3.82 19.82
N ILE A 312 18.35 -5.02 19.98
CA ILE A 312 17.99 -5.89 18.86
C ILE A 312 16.52 -6.22 18.98
N PHE A 313 15.76 -5.88 17.94
CA PHE A 313 14.36 -6.27 17.79
C PHE A 313 14.23 -7.39 16.78
N SER A 314 13.52 -8.43 17.18
CA SER A 314 13.17 -9.56 16.31
C SER A 314 11.71 -9.97 16.52
N GLN A 315 11.00 -10.33 15.45
CA GLN A 315 9.67 -10.94 15.56
C GLN A 315 9.77 -12.43 15.89
N SER A 316 10.83 -13.09 15.41
CA SER A 316 11.09 -14.50 15.66
C SER A 316 11.78 -14.71 17.01
N LEU A 317 11.11 -15.46 17.90
CA LEU A 317 11.73 -15.92 19.16
C LEU A 317 12.89 -16.88 18.88
N LEU A 318 12.77 -17.74 17.87
CA LEU A 318 13.84 -18.66 17.46
C LEU A 318 15.09 -17.92 16.99
N ALA A 319 14.94 -16.73 16.40
CA ALA A 319 16.07 -15.90 16.03
C ALA A 319 16.75 -15.30 17.27
N LEU A 320 15.98 -14.92 18.30
CA LEU A 320 16.53 -14.47 19.58
C LEU A 320 17.23 -15.61 20.33
N ASP A 321 16.63 -16.81 20.33
CA ASP A 321 17.22 -18.03 20.89
C ASP A 321 18.57 -18.32 20.20
N MET A 322 18.60 -18.28 18.85
CA MET A 322 19.82 -18.44 18.06
C MET A 322 20.90 -17.41 18.45
N ILE A 323 20.54 -16.13 18.58
CA ILE A 323 21.51 -15.10 19.01
C ILE A 323 22.05 -15.40 20.42
N GLU A 324 21.21 -15.83 21.37
CA GLU A 324 21.67 -16.22 22.71
C GLU A 324 22.63 -17.42 22.66
N ASP A 325 22.34 -18.44 21.85
CA ASP A 325 23.19 -19.63 21.67
C ASP A 325 24.56 -19.24 21.11
N PHE A 326 24.61 -18.43 20.05
CA PHE A 326 25.87 -17.95 19.47
C PHE A 326 26.68 -17.10 20.45
N LEU A 327 26.03 -16.22 21.23
CA LEU A 327 26.71 -15.44 22.26
C LEU A 327 27.31 -16.33 23.36
N GLN A 328 26.62 -17.40 23.73
CA GLN A 328 27.12 -18.38 24.69
C GLN A 328 28.32 -19.16 24.12
N TRP A 329 28.24 -19.63 22.87
CA TRP A 329 29.36 -20.34 22.24
C TRP A 329 30.61 -19.47 22.05
N ILE A 330 30.42 -18.16 21.86
CA ILE A 330 31.51 -17.19 21.88
C ILE A 330 32.12 -17.06 23.28
N ASP A 331 31.31 -17.05 24.35
CA ASP A 331 31.80 -17.02 25.75
C ASP A 331 32.56 -18.30 26.12
N GLU A 332 32.12 -19.45 25.60
CA GLU A 332 32.73 -20.77 25.79
C GLU A 332 33.98 -21.00 24.93
N GLY A 333 34.23 -20.14 23.93
CA GLY A 333 35.36 -20.25 23.00
C GLY A 333 35.19 -21.34 21.94
N ILE A 334 33.95 -21.80 21.71
CA ILE A 334 33.59 -22.76 20.65
C ILE A 334 33.59 -22.05 19.30
N VAL A 335 33.09 -20.81 19.28
CA VAL A 335 32.99 -19.96 18.09
C VAL A 335 33.78 -18.68 18.32
N GLU A 336 34.65 -18.33 17.38
CA GLU A 336 35.34 -17.03 17.44
C GLU A 336 34.44 -15.91 16.90
N MET A 337 34.50 -14.74 17.54
CA MET A 337 33.90 -13.55 16.93
C MET A 337 34.59 -13.27 15.58
N PRO A 338 33.86 -12.79 14.56
CA PRO A 338 34.48 -12.39 13.30
C PRO A 338 35.67 -11.46 13.58
N ALA A 339 36.87 -11.86 13.15
CA ALA A 339 38.07 -11.07 13.34
C ALA A 339 38.09 -9.94 12.29
N PRO A 340 38.23 -8.67 12.69
CA PRO A 340 38.63 -7.62 11.77
C PRO A 340 40.12 -7.78 11.41
N ASP A 341 40.54 -7.25 10.26
CA ASP A 341 41.96 -7.19 9.85
C ASP A 341 42.85 -6.51 10.92
N GLU A 342 42.27 -5.69 11.81
CA GLU A 342 42.90 -5.13 13.00
C GLU A 342 42.12 -5.47 14.28
N PRO A 343 42.66 -6.27 15.21
CA PRO A 343 41.96 -6.66 16.44
C PRO A 343 41.72 -5.45 17.34
N LEU A 344 40.50 -4.94 17.35
CA LEU A 344 40.07 -3.95 18.35
C LEU A 344 39.97 -4.65 19.73
N PRO A 345 40.55 -4.06 20.78
CA PRO A 345 40.41 -4.60 22.12
C PRO A 345 38.96 -4.45 22.58
N LEU A 346 38.24 -5.58 22.62
CA LEU A 346 36.94 -5.64 23.27
C LEU A 346 37.12 -5.37 24.78
N PRO A 347 36.48 -4.33 25.35
CA PRO A 347 36.58 -4.09 26.79
C PRO A 347 35.97 -5.24 27.61
N PHE A 348 35.01 -5.96 27.02
CA PHE A 348 34.41 -7.17 27.60
C PHE A 348 34.39 -8.29 26.55
N LYS A 349 35.19 -9.34 26.75
CA LYS A 349 35.18 -10.54 25.89
C LYS A 349 33.98 -11.46 26.15
N GLN A 350 33.35 -11.34 27.32
CA GLN A 350 32.32 -12.26 27.80
C GLN A 350 30.90 -11.77 27.49
N TRP A 351 30.00 -12.70 27.21
CA TRP A 351 28.58 -12.42 26.93
C TRP A 351 27.67 -13.23 27.85
N LYS A 352 27.58 -12.82 29.12
CA LYS A 352 26.72 -13.49 30.10
C LYS A 352 25.34 -12.85 30.19
N LYS A 353 24.30 -13.67 30.11
CA LYS A 353 22.91 -13.25 30.32
C LYS A 353 22.75 -12.61 31.70
N GLU A 354 21.89 -11.59 31.79
CA GLU A 354 21.62 -10.77 32.98
C GLU A 354 22.78 -9.88 33.46
N ARG A 355 23.97 -10.00 32.85
CA ARG A 355 25.14 -9.18 33.17
C ARG A 355 25.53 -8.29 32.00
N ASP A 356 25.84 -8.93 30.88
CA ASP A 356 26.35 -8.28 29.66
C ASP A 356 25.21 -8.00 28.67
N TYR A 357 24.20 -8.88 28.65
CA TYR A 357 22.98 -8.68 27.86
C TYR A 357 21.70 -9.08 28.60
N LEU A 358 20.57 -8.51 28.16
CA LEU A 358 19.23 -8.78 28.69
C LEU A 358 18.30 -9.27 27.58
N ARG A 359 17.26 -10.03 27.92
CA ARG A 359 16.24 -10.51 26.97
C ARG A 359 14.83 -10.22 27.47
N LEU A 360 14.03 -9.52 26.68
CA LEU A 360 12.63 -9.21 26.95
C LEU A 360 11.73 -9.90 25.92
N ASP A 361 10.86 -10.79 26.41
CA ASP A 361 9.83 -11.45 25.61
C ASP A 361 8.50 -11.52 26.37
N GLY A 362 7.53 -12.25 25.81
CA GLY A 362 6.18 -12.37 26.37
C GLY A 362 6.11 -13.07 27.74
N SER A 363 7.16 -13.79 28.14
CA SER A 363 7.21 -14.48 29.43
C SER A 363 7.59 -13.55 30.60
N SER A 364 8.10 -12.35 30.28
CA SER A 364 8.58 -11.40 31.29
C SER A 364 7.44 -10.65 31.98
N THR A 365 7.39 -10.72 33.32
CA THR A 365 6.41 -9.98 34.13
C THR A 365 6.64 -8.46 34.08
N ALA A 366 5.63 -7.68 34.50
CA ALA A 366 5.72 -6.22 34.51
C ALA A 366 6.87 -5.70 35.41
N ASP A 367 7.09 -6.37 36.56
CA ASP A 367 8.14 -5.98 37.51
C ASP A 367 9.53 -6.32 36.99
N THR A 368 9.72 -7.51 36.40
CA THR A 368 11.02 -7.88 35.79
C THR A 368 11.36 -6.95 34.64
N ARG A 369 10.39 -6.65 33.77
CA ARG A 369 10.55 -5.68 32.67
C ARG A 369 11.00 -4.31 33.19
N LYS A 370 10.36 -3.80 34.25
CA LYS A 370 10.72 -2.52 34.86
C LYS A 370 12.15 -2.53 35.43
N ASN A 371 12.53 -3.63 36.07
CA ASN A 371 13.89 -3.79 36.62
C ASN A 371 14.94 -3.87 35.52
N MET A 372 14.70 -4.66 34.47
CA MET A 372 15.58 -4.75 33.30
C MET A 372 15.78 -3.40 32.62
N CYS A 373 14.70 -2.63 32.42
CA CYS A 373 14.79 -1.28 31.85
C CYS A 373 15.61 -0.34 32.73
N LYS A 374 15.47 -0.41 34.06
CA LYS A 374 16.29 0.38 35.00
C LYS A 374 17.75 -0.01 34.93
N THR A 375 18.06 -1.31 34.92
CA THR A 375 19.43 -1.83 34.85
C THR A 375 20.10 -1.43 33.55
N PHE A 376 19.39 -1.53 32.42
CA PHE A 376 19.91 -1.16 31.11
C PHE A 376 20.12 0.35 30.98
N ASN A 377 19.17 1.16 31.46
CA ASN A 377 19.27 2.62 31.38
C ASN A 377 20.26 3.24 32.38
N ASN A 378 20.79 2.47 33.33
CA ASN A 378 21.75 2.99 34.29
C ASN A 378 23.08 3.36 33.57
N PRO A 379 23.47 4.64 33.55
CA PRO A 379 24.69 5.07 32.89
C PRO A 379 25.95 4.55 33.59
N SER A 380 25.90 4.25 34.89
CA SER A 380 27.03 3.65 35.62
C SER A 380 27.24 2.17 35.29
N ASN A 381 26.30 1.53 34.59
CA ASN A 381 26.41 0.14 34.18
C ASN A 381 26.91 0.07 32.72
N GLU A 382 28.23 0.12 32.56
CA GLU A 382 28.91 -0.03 31.25
C GLU A 382 28.98 -1.49 30.79
N ARG A 383 28.76 -2.44 31.71
CA ARG A 383 28.81 -3.87 31.42
C ARG A 383 27.59 -4.34 30.62
N CYS A 384 26.40 -3.88 30.99
CA CYS A 384 25.16 -4.22 30.29
C CYS A 384 25.07 -3.41 28.97
N ARG A 385 25.40 -4.09 27.87
CA ARG A 385 25.63 -3.50 26.54
C ARG A 385 24.63 -3.91 25.47
N LEU A 386 23.90 -5.01 25.67
CA LEU A 386 22.93 -5.54 24.71
C LEU A 386 21.57 -5.79 25.35
N PHE A 387 20.50 -5.48 24.63
CA PHE A 387 19.15 -5.87 25.01
C PHE A 387 18.41 -6.46 23.81
N LEU A 388 18.10 -7.75 23.91
CA LEU A 388 17.29 -8.52 22.97
C LEU A 388 15.81 -8.33 23.31
N ILE A 389 15.00 -7.92 22.33
CA ILE A 389 13.59 -7.62 22.56
C ILE A 389 12.75 -8.27 21.47
N SER A 390 11.75 -9.04 21.85
CA SER A 390 10.75 -9.47 20.87
C SER A 390 9.86 -8.29 20.51
N THR A 391 9.63 -8.08 19.22
CA THR A 391 8.93 -6.89 18.71
C THR A 391 7.54 -6.70 19.35
N ARG A 392 6.82 -7.80 19.62
CA ARG A 392 5.54 -7.77 20.33
C ARG A 392 5.68 -7.34 21.80
N ALA A 393 6.71 -7.82 22.51
CA ALA A 393 6.95 -7.41 23.90
C ALA A 393 7.43 -5.95 24.01
N GLY A 394 8.17 -5.47 23.01
CA GLY A 394 8.60 -4.07 22.86
C GLY A 394 7.48 -3.07 22.57
N GLY A 395 6.31 -3.55 22.12
CA GLY A 395 5.10 -2.73 21.89
C GLY A 395 4.52 -2.09 23.16
N LEU A 396 4.91 -2.54 24.35
CA LEU A 396 4.35 -2.09 25.64
C LEU A 396 5.19 -0.98 26.28
N GLY A 397 5.01 0.27 25.85
CA GLY A 397 5.28 1.47 26.68
C GLY A 397 6.66 1.68 27.34
N ILE A 398 7.71 0.95 26.96
CA ILE A 398 9.02 1.02 27.62
C ILE A 398 9.88 2.20 27.14
N ASN A 399 10.85 2.60 27.95
CA ASN A 399 11.82 3.66 27.61
C ASN A 399 13.24 3.10 27.69
N LEU A 400 14.00 3.19 26.60
CA LEU A 400 15.35 2.59 26.47
C LEU A 400 16.36 3.61 25.91
N VAL A 401 16.32 4.84 26.42
CA VAL A 401 17.14 5.97 25.98
C VAL A 401 18.65 5.80 26.18
N ALA A 402 19.10 4.82 26.97
CA ALA A 402 20.54 4.56 27.11
C ALA A 402 21.16 3.86 25.89
N ALA A 403 20.34 3.21 25.05
CA ALA A 403 20.79 2.74 23.75
C ALA A 403 20.87 3.90 22.77
N ASN A 404 21.83 3.83 21.86
CA ASN A 404 21.94 4.76 20.73
C ASN A 404 22.03 4.00 19.39
N ARG A 405 22.10 2.66 19.43
CA ARG A 405 22.10 1.81 18.24
C ARG A 405 20.98 0.78 18.33
N VAL A 406 20.22 0.65 17.25
CA VAL A 406 19.07 -0.26 17.16
C VAL A 406 19.21 -1.12 15.92
N ILE A 407 19.10 -2.43 16.07
CA ILE A 407 19.06 -3.39 14.97
C ILE A 407 17.64 -3.94 14.88
N ILE A 408 16.98 -3.74 13.74
CA ILE A 408 15.77 -4.45 13.34
C ILE A 408 16.24 -5.65 12.53
N PHE A 409 16.20 -6.84 13.14
CA PHE A 409 16.87 -8.03 12.60
C PHE A 409 16.08 -8.70 11.47
N ASP A 410 14.75 -8.70 11.58
CA ASP A 410 13.81 -9.24 10.62
C ASP A 410 12.73 -8.21 10.25
N SER A 411 12.32 -8.21 8.98
CA SER A 411 11.27 -7.30 8.49
C SER A 411 9.88 -7.82 8.82
N SER A 412 9.00 -6.90 9.23
CA SER A 412 7.63 -7.23 9.60
C SER A 412 6.61 -6.87 8.52
N TRP A 413 5.49 -7.59 8.49
CA TRP A 413 4.37 -7.26 7.60
C TRP A 413 3.66 -5.94 7.97
N ASN A 414 3.84 -5.45 9.20
CA ASN A 414 3.22 -4.25 9.73
C ASN A 414 4.28 -3.22 10.16
N PRO A 415 4.46 -2.11 9.42
CA PRO A 415 5.48 -1.08 9.69
C PRO A 415 5.41 -0.46 11.08
N SER A 416 4.24 -0.50 11.69
CA SER A 416 3.99 0.14 12.99
C SER A 416 4.84 -0.47 14.09
N HIS A 417 5.09 -1.78 14.01
CA HIS A 417 5.86 -2.49 15.01
C HIS A 417 7.31 -2.00 15.07
N ASP A 418 7.93 -1.84 13.91
CA ASP A 418 9.30 -1.34 13.81
C ASP A 418 9.37 0.13 14.24
N THR A 419 8.40 0.93 13.78
CA THR A 419 8.29 2.35 14.13
C THR A 419 8.17 2.52 15.66
N GLN A 420 7.28 1.76 16.30
CA GLN A 420 7.14 1.75 17.76
C GLN A 420 8.44 1.33 18.45
N SER A 421 9.17 0.35 17.90
CA SER A 421 10.44 -0.13 18.44
C SER A 421 11.52 0.95 18.42
N ILE A 422 11.66 1.67 17.30
CA ILE A 422 12.61 2.79 17.17
C ILE A 422 12.29 3.91 18.16
N PHE A 423 11.01 4.27 18.32
CA PHE A 423 10.58 5.30 19.26
C PHE A 423 10.63 4.87 20.74
N ARG A 424 11.03 3.62 21.06
CA ARG A 424 11.46 3.25 22.43
C ARG A 424 12.81 3.85 22.80
N VAL A 425 13.63 4.20 21.80
CA VAL A 425 14.96 4.77 21.96
C VAL A 425 14.96 6.27 21.64
N TYR A 426 14.34 6.64 20.53
CA TYR A 426 14.25 8.03 20.09
C TYR A 426 13.16 8.78 20.88
N ARG A 427 13.50 9.17 22.12
CA ARG A 427 12.57 9.81 23.07
C ARG A 427 13.32 10.82 23.94
N PHE A 428 12.56 11.69 24.62
CA PHE A 428 13.10 12.57 25.66
C PHE A 428 13.96 11.81 26.67
N GLY A 429 15.17 12.32 26.87
CA GLY A 429 16.21 11.67 27.66
C GLY A 429 17.36 11.12 26.80
N GLN A 430 17.17 10.98 25.48
CA GLN A 430 18.26 10.65 24.56
C GLN A 430 19.28 11.80 24.49
N LYS A 431 20.57 11.46 24.57
CA LYS A 431 21.69 12.40 24.56
C LYS A 431 22.67 12.16 23.41
N LYS A 432 22.64 10.99 22.79
CA LYS A 432 23.50 10.60 21.68
C LYS A 432 22.70 10.56 20.36
N PRO A 433 23.33 10.79 19.21
CA PRO A 433 22.75 10.46 17.91
C PRO A 433 22.30 9.00 17.88
N CYS A 434 21.12 8.75 17.31
CA CYS A 434 20.56 7.41 17.18
C CYS A 434 20.81 6.84 15.78
N TYR A 435 21.31 5.62 15.71
CA TYR A 435 21.51 4.89 14.46
C TYR A 435 20.65 3.62 14.45
N VAL A 436 19.82 3.47 13.44
CA VAL A 436 18.95 2.31 13.24
C VAL A 436 19.43 1.54 12.02
N TYR A 437 19.64 0.24 12.18
CA TYR A 437 20.02 -0.69 11.10
C TYR A 437 18.89 -1.68 10.88
N ARG A 438 18.32 -1.70 9.68
CA ARG A 438 17.33 -2.69 9.24
C ARG A 438 18.00 -3.69 8.33
N PHE A 439 18.03 -4.95 8.72
CA PHE A 439 18.58 -6.00 7.87
C PHE A 439 17.49 -6.57 6.96
N VAL A 440 17.74 -6.54 5.65
CA VAL A 440 16.84 -7.09 4.64
C VAL A 440 17.60 -8.10 3.81
N ALA A 441 17.14 -9.35 3.76
CA ALA A 441 17.75 -10.40 2.94
C ALA A 441 17.45 -10.14 1.45
N GLN A 442 18.47 -9.73 0.71
CA GLN A 442 18.38 -9.33 -0.69
C GLN A 442 17.92 -10.49 -1.57
N GLY A 443 17.01 -10.20 -2.51
CA GLY A 443 16.53 -11.16 -3.49
C GLY A 443 15.50 -12.15 -2.96
N THR A 444 15.08 -12.03 -1.69
CA THR A 444 14.16 -12.97 -1.04
C THR A 444 12.76 -12.37 -0.84
N MET A 445 11.85 -13.19 -0.32
CA MET A 445 10.53 -12.75 0.13
C MET A 445 10.61 -11.62 1.18
N GLU A 446 11.68 -11.56 1.99
CA GLU A 446 11.85 -10.50 2.99
C GLU A 446 11.97 -9.11 2.37
N GLU A 447 12.75 -8.97 1.28
CA GLU A 447 12.88 -7.71 0.54
C GLU A 447 11.53 -7.23 -0.01
N LYS A 448 10.71 -8.18 -0.48
CA LYS A 448 9.37 -7.89 -0.98
C LYS A 448 8.40 -7.49 0.15
N ILE A 449 8.54 -8.09 1.33
CA ILE A 449 7.76 -7.73 2.52
C ILE A 449 8.13 -6.32 2.99
N TYR A 450 9.42 -6.01 3.09
CA TYR A 450 9.91 -4.66 3.41
C TYR A 450 9.43 -3.63 2.38
N SER A 451 9.49 -3.97 1.09
CA SER A 451 8.94 -3.13 0.02
C SER A 451 7.47 -2.80 0.26
N ARG A 452 6.63 -3.81 0.57
CA ARG A 452 5.21 -3.61 0.89
C ARG A 452 4.97 -2.79 2.15
N GLN A 453 5.84 -2.93 3.15
CA GLN A 453 5.81 -2.12 4.37
C GLN A 453 5.96 -0.63 4.02
N VAL A 454 6.92 -0.29 3.17
CA VAL A 454 7.11 1.08 2.67
C VAL A 454 5.87 1.57 1.92
N THR A 455 5.22 0.73 1.10
CA THR A 455 3.94 1.08 0.44
C THR A 455 2.87 1.48 1.45
N LYS A 456 2.69 0.66 2.50
CA LYS A 456 1.69 0.92 3.55
C LYS A 456 1.97 2.25 4.27
N MET A 457 3.23 2.54 4.59
CA MET A 457 3.63 3.81 5.19
C MET A 457 3.39 4.99 4.24
N SER A 458 3.72 4.84 2.96
CA SER A 458 3.48 5.86 1.94
C SER A 458 1.99 6.20 1.81
N THR A 459 1.10 5.20 1.86
CA THR A 459 -0.36 5.42 1.87
C THR A 459 -0.79 6.22 3.09
N ALA A 460 -0.23 5.91 4.26
CA ALA A 460 -0.54 6.60 5.50
C ALA A 460 -0.14 8.07 5.48
N LEU A 461 1.04 8.37 4.94
CA LEU A 461 1.55 9.74 4.80
C LEU A 461 0.74 10.53 3.75
N ARG A 462 0.40 9.92 2.60
CA ARG A 462 -0.42 10.55 1.56
C ARG A 462 -1.81 10.98 2.03
N VAL A 463 -2.44 10.16 2.87
CA VAL A 463 -3.84 10.39 3.28
C VAL A 463 -3.94 11.32 4.49
N VAL A 464 -3.00 11.22 5.44
CA VAL A 464 -3.10 11.98 6.70
C VAL A 464 -2.21 13.22 6.69
N ASP A 465 -1.09 13.20 5.98
CA ASP A 465 -0.12 14.30 5.94
C ASP A 465 -0.01 14.94 4.53
N GLU A 466 -0.90 14.56 3.60
CA GLU A 466 -0.95 15.01 2.19
C GLU A 466 0.33 14.83 1.35
N HIS A 467 1.35 14.15 1.89
CA HIS A 467 2.64 13.98 1.22
C HIS A 467 2.54 13.21 -0.09
N GLN A 468 3.17 13.70 -1.14
CA GLN A 468 3.33 12.99 -2.41
C GLN A 468 4.62 12.19 -2.40
N ILE A 469 4.48 10.88 -2.20
CA ILE A 469 5.64 9.98 -2.14
C ILE A 469 5.85 9.33 -3.51
N LYS A 470 7.09 9.02 -3.86
CA LYS A 470 7.39 8.28 -5.09
C LYS A 470 6.72 6.91 -5.08
N ARG A 471 6.30 6.44 -6.25
CA ARG A 471 5.68 5.12 -6.43
C ARG A 471 6.78 4.10 -6.73
N TYR A 472 6.79 2.98 -6.02
CA TYR A 472 7.82 1.93 -6.17
C TYR A 472 7.27 0.53 -6.50
N PHE A 473 5.95 0.33 -6.55
CA PHE A 473 5.32 -1.01 -6.54
C PHE A 473 4.43 -1.29 -7.76
N LYS A 474 4.32 -2.55 -8.20
CA LYS A 474 3.48 -2.99 -9.34
C LYS A 474 2.29 -3.83 -8.85
N MET A 475 1.20 -3.92 -9.62
CA MET A 475 -0.04 -4.62 -9.22
C MET A 475 0.07 -6.15 -9.06
N ASP A 476 1.01 -6.83 -9.72
CA ASP A 476 1.18 -8.29 -9.65
C ASP A 476 1.95 -8.74 -8.39
N GLU A 477 1.44 -8.37 -7.20
CA GLU A 477 2.23 -8.38 -5.97
C GLU A 477 2.48 -9.78 -5.39
N LEU A 478 1.53 -10.71 -5.48
CA LEU A 478 1.60 -12.02 -4.79
C LEU A 478 2.57 -13.00 -5.46
N ALA A 479 2.58 -13.04 -6.79
CA ALA A 479 3.52 -13.87 -7.56
C ALA A 479 4.97 -13.47 -7.27
N GLN A 480 5.24 -12.17 -7.15
CA GLN A 480 6.56 -11.61 -6.87
C GLN A 480 7.13 -12.00 -5.50
N LEU A 481 6.29 -12.44 -4.54
CA LEU A 481 6.79 -12.91 -3.23
C LEU A 481 7.61 -14.20 -3.33
N TYR A 482 7.36 -15.00 -4.37
CA TYR A 482 8.02 -16.28 -4.61
C TYR A 482 9.15 -16.18 -5.64
N GLU A 483 9.45 -14.98 -6.13
CA GLU A 483 10.63 -14.75 -6.97
C GLU A 483 11.88 -14.73 -6.09
N PHE A 484 12.90 -15.50 -6.50
CA PHE A 484 14.21 -15.51 -5.86
C PHE A 484 15.27 -15.04 -6.84
N ASN A 485 15.88 -13.90 -6.54
CA ASN A 485 16.92 -13.28 -7.37
C ASN A 485 18.14 -12.95 -6.49
N PRO A 486 19.02 -13.93 -6.22
CA PRO A 486 20.24 -13.67 -5.46
C PRO A 486 21.07 -12.59 -6.20
N ALA A 487 21.65 -11.65 -5.45
CA ALA A 487 22.35 -10.52 -6.04
C ALA A 487 23.64 -10.95 -6.76
N ASP A 488 23.87 -10.38 -7.95
CA ASP A 488 25.17 -10.45 -8.63
C ASP A 488 26.18 -9.56 -7.89
N VAL A 489 27.14 -10.18 -7.19
CA VAL A 489 28.21 -9.49 -6.44
C VAL A 489 29.00 -8.51 -7.31
N GLU A 490 29.04 -8.74 -8.63
CA GLU A 490 29.89 -8.02 -9.58
C GLU A 490 29.27 -6.70 -10.09
N LYS A 491 27.96 -6.48 -9.96
CA LYS A 491 27.26 -5.30 -10.49
C LYS A 491 26.84 -4.36 -9.36
N ARG A 492 27.83 -3.75 -8.70
CA ARG A 492 27.56 -2.85 -7.57
C ARG A 492 27.86 -1.41 -7.91
N ASP A 493 26.88 -0.55 -7.61
CA ASP A 493 27.09 0.88 -7.61
C ASP A 493 27.94 1.27 -6.39
N ILE A 494 28.62 2.41 -6.50
CA ILE A 494 29.45 2.92 -5.40
C ILE A 494 28.49 3.45 -4.33
N PRO A 495 28.47 2.87 -3.12
CA PRO A 495 27.58 3.35 -2.07
C PRO A 495 27.95 4.78 -1.68
N ILE A 496 26.95 5.61 -1.42
CA ILE A 496 27.13 6.93 -0.81
C ILE A 496 27.80 6.71 0.57
N VAL A 497 28.56 7.69 1.06
CA VAL A 497 29.17 7.55 2.40
C VAL A 497 28.08 7.82 3.45
N PRO A 498 27.81 6.88 4.37
CA PRO A 498 26.83 7.10 5.43
C PRO A 498 27.38 8.06 6.49
N GLU A 499 26.48 8.79 7.16
CA GLU A 499 26.82 9.65 8.30
C GLU A 499 27.35 8.84 9.51
N ASP A 500 26.95 7.58 9.64
CA ASP A 500 27.50 6.68 10.64
C ASP A 500 28.86 6.11 10.20
N ARG A 501 29.90 6.47 10.94
CA ARG A 501 31.25 5.94 10.76
C ARG A 501 31.30 4.41 10.82
N LEU A 502 30.55 3.79 11.73
CA LEU A 502 30.56 2.34 11.91
C LEU A 502 30.03 1.65 10.65
N LEU A 503 28.90 2.11 10.11
CA LEU A 503 28.37 1.62 8.85
C LEU A 503 29.36 1.83 7.68
N ALA A 504 30.04 2.98 7.62
CA ALA A 504 31.03 3.26 6.57
C ALA A 504 32.21 2.27 6.61
N GLU A 505 32.67 1.88 7.80
CA GLU A 505 33.71 0.86 7.97
C GLU A 505 33.20 -0.54 7.62
N MET A 506 31.96 -0.87 8.01
CA MET A 506 31.32 -2.15 7.67
C MET A 506 31.15 -2.34 6.15
N LEU A 507 30.75 -1.30 5.42
CA LEU A 507 30.62 -1.34 3.96
C LEU A 507 31.94 -1.67 3.25
N LYS A 508 33.08 -1.29 3.83
CA LYS A 508 34.41 -1.62 3.30
C LYS A 508 34.83 -3.05 3.63
N ARG A 509 34.56 -3.50 4.86
CA ARG A 509 34.98 -4.80 5.40
C ARG A 509 34.12 -5.95 4.87
N HIS A 510 32.80 -5.78 4.90
CA HIS A 510 31.83 -6.82 4.59
C HIS A 510 31.25 -6.68 3.19
N LYS A 511 32.11 -6.39 2.20
CA LYS A 511 31.67 -6.29 0.80
C LYS A 511 30.97 -7.56 0.36
N GLN A 512 31.43 -8.75 0.74
CA GLN A 512 30.78 -9.99 0.34
C GLN A 512 29.34 -10.15 0.87
N TRP A 513 28.98 -9.47 1.96
CA TRP A 513 27.67 -9.61 2.63
C TRP A 513 26.74 -8.43 2.38
N ILE A 514 27.25 -7.20 2.31
CA ILE A 514 26.45 -6.01 2.07
C ILE A 514 26.40 -5.73 0.57
N VAL A 515 25.22 -5.82 -0.02
CA VAL A 515 24.98 -5.56 -1.45
C VAL A 515 24.88 -4.06 -1.69
N ASP A 516 24.02 -3.40 -0.92
CA ASP A 516 23.75 -1.96 -0.97
C ASP A 516 23.12 -1.50 0.37
N TYR A 517 23.01 -0.20 0.58
CA TYR A 517 22.21 0.38 1.65
C TYR A 517 21.51 1.66 1.20
N HIS A 518 20.38 1.97 1.82
CA HIS A 518 19.68 3.24 1.62
C HIS A 518 19.11 3.78 2.94
N GLU A 519 18.86 5.07 3.00
CA GLU A 519 18.17 5.68 4.14
C GLU A 519 16.65 5.46 4.02
N HIS A 520 16.03 4.96 5.09
CA HIS A 520 14.61 4.64 5.11
C HIS A 520 13.74 5.90 4.95
N ASP A 521 14.11 6.99 5.62
CA ASP A 521 13.37 8.27 5.57
C ASP A 521 13.35 8.85 4.14
N SER A 522 14.40 8.64 3.34
CA SER A 522 14.49 9.10 1.94
C SER A 522 13.47 8.44 0.99
N LEU A 523 12.98 7.23 1.32
CA LEU A 523 11.92 6.58 0.55
C LEU A 523 10.55 7.23 0.77
N LEU A 524 10.40 7.97 1.88
CA LEU A 524 9.14 8.57 2.34
C LEU A 524 9.13 10.10 2.20
N GLU A 525 10.17 10.67 1.58
CA GLU A 525 10.30 12.11 1.38
C GLU A 525 9.18 12.66 0.50
N ASN A 526 8.61 13.79 0.91
CA ASN A 526 7.55 14.46 0.17
C ASN A 526 8.11 15.14 -1.09
N GLN A 527 7.58 14.77 -2.25
CA GLN A 527 7.87 15.40 -3.52
C GLN A 527 6.95 16.59 -3.76
N THR A 528 7.36 17.76 -3.28
CA THR A 528 6.57 19.02 -3.39
C THR A 528 6.21 19.37 -4.84
N SER A 529 7.03 18.99 -5.83
CA SER A 529 6.73 19.17 -7.25
C SER A 529 5.53 18.37 -7.76
N GLU A 530 5.13 17.33 -7.04
CA GLU A 530 4.03 16.45 -7.40
C GLU A 530 2.69 16.82 -6.72
N GLU A 531 2.67 17.85 -5.88
CA GLU A 531 1.47 18.33 -5.18
C GLU A 531 0.43 18.91 -6.16
N LEU A 532 -0.86 18.82 -5.77
CA LEU A 532 -1.95 19.42 -6.54
C LEU A 532 -1.89 20.95 -6.41
N SER A 533 -2.03 21.66 -7.53
CA SER A 533 -2.16 23.12 -7.48
C SER A 533 -3.44 23.54 -6.75
N GLU A 534 -3.51 24.77 -6.24
CA GLU A 534 -4.72 25.27 -5.58
C GLU A 534 -5.98 25.18 -6.47
N GLU A 535 -5.81 25.41 -7.77
CA GLU A 535 -6.88 25.26 -8.76
C GLU A 535 -7.36 23.81 -8.87
N GLU A 536 -6.43 22.85 -8.90
CA GLU A 536 -6.76 21.42 -8.95
C GLU A 536 -7.41 20.93 -7.65
N ARG A 537 -6.98 21.46 -6.51
CA ARG A 537 -7.56 21.19 -5.18
C ARG A 537 -9.01 21.66 -5.12
N LYS A 538 -9.27 22.89 -5.58
CA LYS A 538 -10.63 23.46 -5.64
C LYS A 538 -11.53 22.67 -6.59
N ALA A 539 -11.04 22.36 -7.79
CA ALA A 539 -11.79 21.54 -8.75
C ALA A 539 -12.13 20.15 -8.18
N ALA A 540 -11.19 19.50 -7.48
CA ALA A 540 -11.43 18.22 -6.83
C ALA A 540 -12.56 18.30 -5.77
N TRP A 541 -12.59 19.38 -5.00
CA TRP A 541 -13.65 19.60 -4.00
C TRP A 541 -15.02 19.87 -4.65
N GLU A 542 -15.07 20.70 -5.68
CA GLU A 542 -16.30 20.97 -6.43
C GLU A 542 -16.87 19.68 -7.07
N ASP A 543 -16.01 18.84 -7.67
CA ASP A 543 -16.37 17.53 -8.20
C ASP A 543 -16.99 16.63 -7.10
N TYR A 544 -16.40 16.63 -5.90
CA TYR A 544 -16.89 15.84 -4.77
C TYR A 544 -18.25 16.34 -4.25
N GLU A 545 -18.45 17.64 -4.14
CA GLU A 545 -19.74 18.19 -3.73
C GLU A 545 -20.86 17.86 -4.74
N ASN A 546 -20.55 17.93 -6.03
CA ASN A 546 -21.49 17.57 -7.09
C ASN A 546 -21.87 16.09 -7.01
N GLU A 547 -20.90 15.20 -6.78
CA GLU A 547 -21.14 13.77 -6.56
C GLU A 547 -22.05 13.52 -5.35
N LYS A 548 -21.81 14.23 -4.23
CA LYS A 548 -22.62 14.10 -3.00
C LYS A 548 -24.06 14.60 -3.18
N LYS A 549 -24.26 15.66 -3.95
CA LYS A 549 -25.59 16.26 -4.23
C LYS A 549 -26.41 15.43 -5.22
N GLY A 550 -25.91 14.27 -5.68
CA GLY A 550 -26.61 13.42 -6.64
C GLY A 550 -26.61 14.00 -8.06
N PHE A 551 -25.88 15.09 -8.30
CA PHE A 551 -25.52 15.50 -9.65
C PHE A 551 -24.46 14.52 -10.13
N MET A 552 -24.92 13.38 -10.65
CA MET A 552 -24.07 12.56 -11.49
C MET A 552 -23.51 13.46 -12.58
N VAL A 553 -22.22 13.76 -12.52
CA VAL A 553 -21.48 14.30 -13.65
C VAL A 553 -21.59 13.26 -14.76
N GLN A 554 -22.52 13.49 -15.67
CA GLN A 554 -22.79 12.68 -16.85
C GLN A 554 -21.68 12.85 -17.90
N GLN A 555 -20.44 13.16 -17.50
CA GLN A 555 -19.29 13.35 -18.39
C GLN A 555 -18.38 12.13 -18.52
N GLN A 556 -18.52 11.05 -17.74
CA GLN A 556 -17.62 9.89 -17.86
C GLN A 556 -18.30 8.51 -17.71
N ARG A 557 -19.56 8.36 -18.14
CA ARG A 557 -20.25 7.06 -18.23
C ARG A 557 -20.37 6.49 -19.65
N ASN A 558 -19.45 6.84 -20.55
CA ASN A 558 -19.25 6.11 -21.81
C ASN A 558 -18.06 5.15 -21.66
N SER A 559 -18.23 4.12 -20.84
CA SER A 559 -17.48 2.86 -21.00
C SER A 559 -18.29 1.74 -20.36
N VAL A 560 -18.83 0.88 -21.24
CA VAL A 560 -19.41 -0.45 -20.99
C VAL A 560 -20.65 -0.49 -20.06
N MET A 561 -21.83 -0.62 -20.67
CA MET A 561 -22.98 -1.27 -20.01
C MET A 561 -23.08 -2.70 -20.53
N PRO A 562 -23.12 -3.73 -19.67
CA PRO A 562 -23.58 -5.05 -20.08
C PRO A 562 -25.12 -5.01 -20.12
N VAL A 563 -25.71 -5.29 -21.28
CA VAL A 563 -27.15 -5.47 -21.42
C VAL A 563 -27.44 -6.96 -21.44
N THR A 564 -27.81 -7.51 -20.29
CA THR A 564 -28.52 -8.79 -20.19
C THR A 564 -30.02 -8.52 -20.07
N GLY A 565 -30.76 -8.93 -21.11
CA GLY A 565 -32.07 -9.58 -21.09
C GLY A 565 -33.23 -9.05 -20.22
N ASN A 566 -34.30 -8.67 -20.93
CA ASN A 566 -35.74 -8.71 -20.57
C ASN A 566 -36.28 -7.83 -19.43
N ALA A 567 -37.13 -6.86 -19.78
CA ALA A 567 -38.59 -6.95 -19.57
C ALA A 567 -39.32 -5.68 -20.02
N MET A 568 -40.52 -5.89 -20.56
CA MET A 568 -41.55 -4.92 -20.91
C MET A 568 -42.16 -4.20 -19.68
N MET A 569 -42.81 -3.05 -19.95
CA MET A 569 -43.93 -2.40 -19.24
C MET A 569 -43.66 -1.41 -18.07
N THR A 570 -43.73 -0.12 -18.43
CA THR A 570 -44.53 0.99 -17.86
C THR A 570 -44.59 1.24 -16.34
N ASN A 571 -44.10 2.40 -15.86
CA ASN A 571 -44.93 3.61 -15.65
C ASN A 571 -44.19 4.81 -15.01
N ALA A 572 -44.60 6.00 -15.47
CA ALA A 572 -44.66 7.31 -14.82
C ALA A 572 -43.41 8.21 -14.65
N ASN A 573 -43.46 9.32 -15.39
CA ASN A 573 -42.90 10.66 -15.13
C ASN A 573 -41.41 10.94 -15.36
N LEU A 574 -40.98 10.81 -16.61
CA LEU A 574 -40.17 11.82 -17.30
C LEU A 574 -40.55 11.77 -18.79
N PRO A 575 -40.80 12.90 -19.50
CA PRO A 575 -41.00 12.84 -20.93
C PRO A 575 -39.68 12.39 -21.54
N SER A 576 -39.68 11.21 -22.14
CA SER A 576 -38.65 10.81 -23.09
C SER A 576 -38.63 11.88 -24.17
N LEU A 577 -37.50 12.57 -24.33
CA LEU A 577 -37.25 13.35 -25.53
C LEU A 577 -37.11 12.33 -26.67
N SER A 578 -38.27 11.90 -27.19
CA SER A 578 -38.36 11.32 -28.50
C SER A 578 -37.75 12.31 -29.48
N LEU A 579 -37.04 11.79 -30.48
CA LEU A 579 -36.52 12.53 -31.61
C LEU A 579 -37.66 13.29 -32.32
N SER A 580 -37.97 14.50 -31.86
CA SER A 580 -38.93 15.38 -32.51
C SER A 580 -38.26 16.21 -33.59
N SER A 581 -39.00 16.56 -34.64
CA SER A 581 -38.60 17.59 -35.59
C SER A 581 -38.33 18.91 -34.84
N PHE A 582 -37.25 19.60 -35.18
CA PHE A 582 -36.98 20.92 -34.61
C PHE A 582 -38.10 21.88 -35.04
N SER A 583 -38.76 22.52 -34.06
CA SER A 583 -39.82 23.51 -34.30
C SER A 583 -39.48 24.81 -33.57
N PHE A 584 -39.22 25.86 -34.36
CA PHE A 584 -38.95 27.21 -33.85
C PHE A 584 -40.10 27.72 -32.98
N GLU A 585 -41.34 27.56 -33.45
CA GLU A 585 -42.54 27.98 -32.72
C GLU A 585 -42.67 27.25 -31.37
N GLY A 586 -42.29 25.97 -31.32
CA GLY A 586 -42.25 25.19 -30.09
C GLY A 586 -41.24 25.73 -29.06
N VAL A 587 -40.06 26.12 -29.51
CA VAL A 587 -39.02 26.73 -28.66
C VAL A 587 -39.50 28.07 -28.10
N VAL A 588 -40.08 28.93 -28.95
CA VAL A 588 -40.61 30.24 -28.55
C VAL A 588 -41.75 30.09 -27.54
N ASN A 589 -42.70 29.17 -27.78
CA ASN A 589 -43.83 28.95 -26.89
C ASN A 589 -43.40 28.38 -25.53
N THR A 590 -42.39 27.51 -25.51
CA THR A 590 -41.84 26.97 -24.25
C THR A 590 -41.16 28.05 -23.41
N ILE A 591 -40.42 28.96 -24.05
CA ILE A 591 -39.75 30.08 -23.38
C ILE A 591 -40.79 31.08 -22.85
N LYS A 592 -41.81 31.42 -23.64
CA LYS A 592 -42.92 32.29 -23.21
C LYS A 592 -43.72 31.69 -22.04
N ALA A 593 -43.93 30.37 -22.05
CA ALA A 593 -44.64 29.68 -20.98
C ALA A 593 -43.85 29.68 -19.65
N GLN A 594 -42.52 29.60 -19.73
CA GLN A 594 -41.65 29.64 -18.55
C GLN A 594 -41.42 31.07 -18.03
N ASN A 595 -41.44 32.07 -18.91
CA ASN A 595 -41.16 33.47 -18.58
C ASN A 595 -42.09 34.43 -19.36
N PRO A 596 -43.28 34.74 -18.83
CA PRO A 596 -44.30 35.52 -19.55
C PRO A 596 -44.00 37.03 -19.69
N ASN A 597 -43.04 37.58 -18.95
CA ASN A 597 -42.76 39.03 -18.89
C ASN A 597 -41.45 39.44 -19.60
N LEU A 598 -40.91 38.62 -20.51
CA LEU A 598 -39.66 38.91 -21.22
C LEU A 598 -39.83 40.05 -22.24
N THR A 599 -38.85 40.97 -22.27
CA THR A 599 -38.77 41.96 -23.35
C THR A 599 -38.45 41.28 -24.69
N GLN A 600 -38.77 41.94 -25.80
CA GLN A 600 -38.56 41.37 -27.14
C GLN A 600 -37.09 41.03 -27.42
N GLN A 601 -36.15 41.77 -26.82
CA GLN A 601 -34.71 41.54 -26.96
C GLN A 601 -34.23 40.35 -26.12
N GLU A 602 -34.66 40.24 -24.86
CA GLU A 602 -34.34 39.09 -23.99
C GLU A 602 -34.96 37.78 -24.49
N MET A 603 -36.12 37.88 -25.16
CA MET A 603 -36.76 36.76 -25.83
C MET A 603 -35.90 36.24 -26.98
N CYS A 604 -35.36 37.12 -27.83
CA CYS A 604 -34.46 36.74 -28.92
C CYS A 604 -33.18 36.07 -28.39
N GLU A 605 -32.57 36.60 -27.33
CA GLU A 605 -31.36 36.00 -26.72
C GLU A 605 -31.64 34.62 -26.10
N SER A 606 -32.76 34.50 -25.39
CA SER A 606 -33.18 33.22 -24.78
C SER A 606 -33.45 32.15 -25.83
N VAL A 607 -34.07 32.52 -26.95
CA VAL A 607 -34.32 31.62 -28.09
C VAL A 607 -33.01 31.16 -28.74
N VAL A 608 -32.03 32.05 -28.89
CA VAL A 608 -30.70 31.69 -29.42
C VAL A 608 -29.97 30.73 -28.49
N LEU A 609 -29.98 30.98 -27.17
CA LEU A 609 -29.32 30.11 -26.19
C LEU A 609 -29.97 28.72 -26.14
N ALA A 610 -31.30 28.65 -26.09
CA ALA A 610 -32.04 27.39 -26.10
C ALA A 610 -31.78 26.58 -27.39
N THR A 611 -31.77 27.28 -28.53
CA THR A 611 -31.51 26.65 -29.84
C THR A 611 -30.07 26.12 -29.93
N LYS A 612 -29.07 26.84 -29.38
CA LYS A 612 -27.67 26.35 -29.27
C LYS A 612 -27.55 25.11 -28.38
N GLN A 613 -28.33 25.03 -27.29
CA GLN A 613 -28.33 23.85 -26.42
C GLN A 613 -28.93 22.63 -27.13
N ILE A 614 -30.06 22.80 -27.82
CA ILE A 614 -30.70 21.75 -28.64
C ILE A 614 -29.73 21.28 -29.74
N GLN A 615 -29.10 22.22 -30.43
CA GLN A 615 -28.12 21.91 -31.47
C GLN A 615 -26.94 21.10 -30.96
N LYS A 616 -26.43 21.39 -29.76
CA LYS A 616 -25.37 20.60 -29.14
C LYS A 616 -25.79 19.14 -28.90
N ILE A 617 -27.06 18.90 -28.57
CA ILE A 617 -27.61 17.55 -28.42
C ILE A 617 -27.69 16.85 -29.78
N HIS A 618 -28.22 17.53 -30.80
CA HIS A 618 -28.33 16.98 -32.15
C HIS A 618 -26.96 16.70 -32.81
N ILE A 619 -25.95 17.54 -32.62
CA ILE A 619 -24.58 17.32 -33.13
C ILE A 619 -23.96 16.07 -32.49
N ASN A 620 -24.07 15.91 -31.17
CA ASN A 620 -23.55 14.72 -30.49
C ASN A 620 -24.26 13.45 -30.96
N HIS A 621 -25.57 13.53 -31.21
CA HIS A 621 -26.33 12.42 -31.76
C HIS A 621 -25.91 12.10 -33.20
N TYR A 622 -25.76 13.12 -34.05
CA TYR A 622 -25.29 12.99 -35.42
C TYR A 622 -23.95 12.26 -35.49
N GLN A 623 -22.97 12.66 -34.67
CA GLN A 623 -21.65 12.00 -34.60
C GLN A 623 -21.75 10.52 -34.22
N ARG A 624 -22.63 10.17 -33.27
CA ARG A 624 -22.86 8.77 -32.87
C ARG A 624 -23.44 7.96 -34.02
N VAL A 625 -24.52 8.42 -34.65
CA VAL A 625 -25.17 7.70 -35.77
C VAL A 625 -24.21 7.61 -36.96
N GLN A 626 -23.45 8.67 -37.24
CA GLN A 626 -22.44 8.71 -38.31
C GLN A 626 -21.36 7.64 -38.09
N SER A 627 -20.88 7.47 -36.86
CA SER A 627 -19.91 6.41 -36.54
C SER A 627 -20.48 5.00 -36.75
N MET A 628 -21.76 4.79 -36.44
CA MET A 628 -22.44 3.51 -36.67
C MET A 628 -22.60 3.21 -38.16
N VAL A 629 -23.03 4.20 -38.95
CA VAL A 629 -23.15 4.07 -40.41
C VAL A 629 -21.79 3.85 -41.06
N TYR A 630 -20.74 4.54 -40.60
CA TYR A 630 -19.38 4.32 -41.07
C TYR A 630 -18.91 2.88 -40.83
N ASN A 631 -19.12 2.36 -39.61
CA ASN A 631 -18.74 1.00 -39.25
C ASN A 631 -19.49 -0.07 -40.07
N LEU A 632 -20.77 0.17 -40.37
CA LEU A 632 -21.60 -0.73 -41.19
C LEU A 632 -21.24 -0.68 -42.68
N LYS A 633 -20.83 0.48 -43.21
CA LYS A 633 -20.45 0.64 -44.62
C LYS A 633 -19.01 0.23 -44.92
N ASN A 634 -18.11 0.26 -43.93
CA ASN A 634 -16.68 0.11 -44.19
C ASN A 634 -16.32 -1.36 -44.55
N PRO A 635 -15.92 -1.64 -45.81
CA PRO A 635 -15.60 -3.00 -46.25
C PRO A 635 -14.25 -3.52 -45.72
N MET A 636 -13.41 -2.64 -45.16
CA MET A 636 -12.07 -2.99 -44.63
C MET A 636 -12.09 -3.56 -43.20
N ILE A 637 -13.24 -3.55 -42.52
CA ILE A 637 -13.37 -4.12 -41.18
C ILE A 637 -13.57 -5.64 -41.31
N ALA A 638 -12.64 -6.41 -40.74
CA ALA A 638 -12.70 -7.87 -40.78
C ALA A 638 -13.99 -8.40 -40.12
N PRO A 639 -14.59 -9.50 -40.61
CA PRO A 639 -15.86 -10.04 -40.10
C PRO A 639 -15.86 -10.32 -38.59
N GLU A 640 -14.72 -10.75 -38.05
CA GLU A 640 -14.57 -11.03 -36.61
C GLU A 640 -14.53 -9.75 -35.77
N GLN A 641 -13.85 -8.71 -36.24
CA GLN A 641 -13.80 -7.40 -35.58
C GLN A 641 -15.15 -6.68 -35.67
N ARG A 642 -15.90 -6.89 -36.75
CA ARG A 642 -17.25 -6.33 -36.94
C ARG A 642 -18.24 -6.85 -35.90
N LYS A 643 -18.11 -8.11 -35.45
CA LYS A 643 -18.94 -8.69 -34.37
C LYS A 643 -18.76 -8.02 -33.01
N LEU A 644 -17.61 -7.38 -32.78
CA LEU A 644 -17.28 -6.67 -31.53
C LEU A 644 -17.77 -5.21 -31.53
N LEU A 645 -18.19 -4.69 -32.69
CA LEU A 645 -18.69 -3.33 -32.81
C LEU A 645 -20.21 -3.26 -32.54
N PRO A 646 -20.71 -2.20 -31.89
CA PRO A 646 -22.14 -2.01 -31.67
C PRO A 646 -22.90 -2.06 -32.99
N PHE A 647 -23.90 -2.94 -33.09
CA PHE A 647 -24.74 -3.18 -34.27
C PHE A 647 -24.01 -3.65 -35.54
N GLY A 648 -22.73 -4.05 -35.46
CA GLY A 648 -21.93 -4.44 -36.64
C GLY A 648 -22.47 -5.66 -37.41
N ASN A 649 -23.31 -6.48 -36.78
CA ASN A 649 -23.94 -7.67 -37.39
C ASN A 649 -25.35 -7.41 -37.98
N HIS A 650 -25.84 -6.18 -37.96
CA HIS A 650 -27.21 -5.83 -38.39
C HIS A 650 -27.21 -4.90 -39.61
N PRO A 651 -26.86 -5.40 -40.82
CA PRO A 651 -26.88 -4.62 -42.04
C PRO A 651 -28.27 -4.11 -42.43
N GLU A 652 -29.34 -4.78 -41.96
CA GLU A 652 -30.73 -4.34 -42.14
C GLU A 652 -31.05 -2.98 -41.52
N MET A 653 -30.25 -2.52 -40.55
CA MET A 653 -30.46 -1.24 -39.86
C MET A 653 -29.90 -0.04 -40.63
N LEU A 654 -29.10 -0.27 -41.68
CA LEU A 654 -28.44 0.78 -42.46
C LEU A 654 -29.42 1.83 -43.03
N PRO A 655 -30.54 1.45 -43.69
CA PRO A 655 -31.47 2.43 -44.28
C PRO A 655 -32.12 3.33 -43.23
N MET A 656 -32.42 2.76 -42.05
CA MET A 656 -33.02 3.49 -40.93
C MET A 656 -32.04 4.50 -40.33
N LEU A 657 -30.78 4.10 -40.12
CA LEU A 657 -29.73 4.97 -39.58
C LEU A 657 -29.36 6.10 -40.56
N GLU A 658 -29.38 5.83 -41.87
CA GLU A 658 -29.21 6.86 -42.91
C GLU A 658 -30.37 7.85 -42.96
N GLN A 659 -31.61 7.38 -42.78
CA GLN A 659 -32.77 8.26 -42.65
C GLN A 659 -32.68 9.13 -41.40
N GLN A 660 -32.21 8.57 -40.28
CA GLN A 660 -31.99 9.31 -39.04
C GLN A 660 -30.89 10.37 -39.17
N LEU A 661 -29.79 10.08 -39.88
CA LEU A 661 -28.75 11.06 -40.20
C LEU A 661 -29.30 12.24 -41.00
N ARG A 662 -30.10 11.97 -42.04
CA ARG A 662 -30.72 13.02 -42.86
C ARG A 662 -31.63 13.93 -42.03
N MET A 663 -32.46 13.36 -41.16
CA MET A 663 -33.30 14.17 -40.25
C MET A 663 -32.49 15.04 -39.30
N LEU A 664 -31.41 14.49 -38.71
CA LEU A 664 -30.54 15.25 -37.81
C LEU A 664 -29.81 16.37 -38.55
N GLU A 665 -29.36 16.11 -39.78
CA GLU A 665 -28.72 17.12 -40.62
C GLU A 665 -29.67 18.27 -40.97
N GLU A 666 -30.91 17.95 -41.36
CA GLU A 666 -31.96 18.96 -41.60
C GLU A 666 -32.28 19.78 -40.33
N ASN A 667 -32.39 19.14 -39.17
CA ASN A 667 -32.62 19.84 -37.90
C ASN A 667 -31.47 20.80 -37.57
N ILE A 668 -30.23 20.34 -37.69
CA ILE A 668 -29.03 21.17 -37.45
C ILE A 668 -28.98 22.35 -38.44
N GLN A 669 -29.38 22.15 -39.69
CA GLN A 669 -29.48 23.23 -40.67
C GLN A 669 -30.55 24.27 -40.29
N ARG A 670 -31.75 23.82 -39.88
CA ARG A 670 -32.83 24.72 -39.42
C ARG A 670 -32.41 25.50 -38.16
N GLU A 671 -31.73 24.85 -37.23
CA GLU A 671 -31.20 25.48 -36.01
C GLU A 671 -30.15 26.55 -36.34
N ASN A 672 -29.24 26.27 -37.27
CA ASN A 672 -28.27 27.24 -37.76
C ASN A 672 -28.95 28.46 -38.41
N GLN A 673 -30.01 28.25 -39.20
CA GLN A 673 -30.79 29.34 -39.79
C GLN A 673 -31.43 30.22 -38.71
N VAL A 674 -32.02 29.61 -37.68
CA VAL A 674 -32.61 30.34 -36.54
C VAL A 674 -31.55 31.12 -35.78
N ILE A 675 -30.42 30.49 -35.43
CA ILE A 675 -29.32 31.14 -34.71
C ILE A 675 -28.81 32.34 -35.50
N ASN A 676 -28.57 32.17 -36.81
CA ASN A 676 -28.04 33.23 -37.67
C ASN A 676 -29.05 34.38 -37.85
N HIS A 677 -30.32 34.07 -38.13
CA HIS A 677 -31.34 35.09 -38.33
C HIS A 677 -31.63 35.90 -37.06
N MET A 678 -31.75 35.22 -35.90
CA MET A 678 -31.98 35.88 -34.62
C MET A 678 -30.76 36.69 -34.16
N SER A 679 -29.53 36.23 -34.47
CA SER A 679 -28.31 36.97 -34.16
C SER A 679 -28.09 38.24 -34.99
N GLN A 680 -28.77 38.39 -36.14
CA GLN A 680 -28.72 39.59 -36.98
C GLN A 680 -29.70 40.69 -36.51
N ILE A 681 -30.74 40.32 -35.77
CA ILE A 681 -31.77 41.24 -35.25
C ILE A 681 -31.27 41.98 -34.00
N THR A 682 -30.22 41.46 -33.34
CA THR A 682 -29.55 42.08 -32.20
C THR A 682 -28.26 42.78 -32.66
N PRO A 683 -28.15 44.12 -32.64
CA PRO A 683 -26.88 44.80 -32.88
C PRO A 683 -25.90 44.50 -31.75
N GLN A 684 -24.65 44.18 -32.12
CA GLN A 684 -23.55 43.84 -31.24
C GLN A 684 -23.40 44.81 -30.05
N ARG A 685 -23.47 44.25 -28.84
CA ARG A 685 -22.63 44.71 -27.74
C ARG A 685 -21.73 43.55 -27.33
N ASP A 686 -20.54 43.53 -27.92
CA ASP A 686 -19.39 42.99 -27.21
C ASP A 686 -19.29 43.76 -25.87
N GLN A 687 -19.17 43.01 -24.78
CA GLN A 687 -19.21 43.48 -23.38
C GLN A 687 -20.62 43.76 -22.81
N VAL A 688 -21.36 42.69 -22.49
CA VAL A 688 -22.24 42.70 -21.32
C VAL A 688 -21.48 42.02 -20.17
N SER A 689 -21.23 42.80 -19.12
CA SER A 689 -20.53 42.37 -17.92
C SER A 689 -21.22 41.16 -17.28
N MET A 690 -20.41 40.15 -16.95
CA MET A 690 -20.79 38.98 -16.13
C MET A 690 -21.43 39.38 -14.78
N ALA A 691 -21.29 40.64 -14.35
CA ALA A 691 -21.90 41.19 -13.16
C ALA A 691 -23.44 41.25 -13.22
N ASN A 692 -24.04 41.50 -14.40
CA ASN A 692 -25.50 41.59 -14.53
C ASN A 692 -26.19 40.21 -14.47
N LEU A 693 -25.46 39.14 -14.82
CA LEU A 693 -25.92 37.75 -14.69
C LEU A 693 -25.72 37.21 -13.26
N MET A 694 -24.76 37.74 -12.50
CA MET A 694 -24.59 37.41 -11.08
C MET A 694 -25.68 38.05 -10.20
N SER A 695 -26.16 39.25 -10.53
CA SER A 695 -27.26 39.91 -9.79
C SER A 695 -28.63 39.25 -10.00
N ALA A 696 -28.81 38.48 -11.09
CA ALA A 696 -30.05 37.76 -11.42
C ALA A 696 -30.04 36.25 -11.06
N GLY A 697 -28.93 35.72 -10.54
CA GLY A 697 -28.87 34.38 -9.94
C GLY A 697 -28.87 33.17 -10.90
N LEU A 698 -28.62 33.35 -12.21
CA LEU A 698 -28.77 32.29 -13.21
C LEU A 698 -27.51 31.46 -13.53
N ILE A 699 -26.28 31.87 -13.15
CA ILE A 699 -25.03 31.07 -13.28
C ILE A 699 -24.03 31.41 -12.15
N ARG A 700 -23.29 30.41 -11.63
CA ARG A 700 -22.08 30.57 -10.80
C ARG A 700 -20.84 29.99 -11.53
N GLY A 701 -19.75 30.77 -11.65
CA GLY A 701 -18.40 30.30 -12.05
C GLY A 701 -17.69 31.12 -13.15
N HIS A 702 -16.38 31.35 -13.02
CA HIS A 702 -15.48 32.01 -14.00
C HIS A 702 -14.93 31.01 -15.06
N PRO A 703 -14.42 31.47 -16.23
CA PRO A 703 -14.11 30.62 -17.39
C PRO A 703 -12.64 30.12 -17.42
N PRO A 704 -12.34 28.97 -18.05
CA PRO A 704 -10.98 28.62 -18.45
C PRO A 704 -10.62 29.19 -19.83
N SER A 705 -9.37 29.62 -19.96
CA SER A 705 -8.72 30.15 -21.17
C SER A 705 -8.63 29.11 -22.29
N THR A 706 -9.03 29.52 -23.49
CA THR A 706 -8.95 28.74 -24.73
C THR A 706 -7.54 28.73 -25.31
N GLY A 707 -7.09 27.56 -25.75
CA GLY A 707 -5.89 27.38 -26.56
C GLY A 707 -5.97 26.08 -27.36
N LEU A 708 -6.82 26.04 -28.39
CA LEU A 708 -6.81 25.00 -29.42
C LEU A 708 -7.20 25.62 -30.77
N SER A 709 -6.18 25.78 -31.61
CA SER A 709 -6.25 26.24 -33.00
C SER A 709 -6.82 25.14 -33.90
N SER A 710 -7.57 25.58 -34.92
CA SER A 710 -8.19 24.78 -35.97
C SER A 710 -7.16 24.00 -36.79
N ALA A 711 -7.40 22.71 -36.97
CA ALA A 711 -6.73 21.90 -37.98
C ALA A 711 -7.71 20.87 -38.54
N VAL A 712 -8.66 21.29 -39.39
CA VAL A 712 -9.26 20.43 -40.43
C VAL A 712 -9.76 21.33 -41.55
N THR A 713 -8.93 21.59 -42.56
CA THR A 713 -9.39 21.83 -43.93
C THR A 713 -8.27 21.55 -44.92
N ASN A 714 -8.63 20.75 -45.93
CA ASN A 714 -8.01 20.60 -47.25
C ASN A 714 -6.92 19.54 -47.41
N TYR A 715 -7.38 18.34 -47.79
CA TYR A 715 -6.69 17.43 -48.69
C TYR A 715 -7.50 17.36 -50.00
N VAL A 716 -6.87 17.69 -51.14
CA VAL A 716 -6.87 17.00 -52.45
C VAL A 716 -6.28 17.95 -53.50
N GLY A 717 -5.20 17.54 -54.18
CA GLY A 717 -4.82 18.13 -55.48
C GLY A 717 -3.33 18.19 -55.87
N ARG A 718 -2.76 17.05 -56.27
CA ARG A 718 -1.69 16.83 -57.29
C ARG A 718 -0.46 17.77 -57.46
N SER A 719 0.71 17.14 -57.27
CA SER A 719 1.82 16.91 -58.24
C SER A 719 2.73 18.06 -58.75
N VAL A 720 4.06 17.87 -58.58
CA VAL A 720 5.17 17.86 -59.58
C VAL A 720 6.47 18.54 -59.04
N ASN A 721 7.54 17.72 -58.97
CA ASN A 721 9.00 17.96 -59.12
C ASN A 721 9.89 18.83 -58.19
N ALA A 722 11.09 18.24 -57.97
CA ALA A 722 12.45 18.82 -57.97
C ALA A 722 13.20 19.04 -56.62
N ALA A 723 13.95 17.99 -56.25
CA ALA A 723 15.42 17.93 -56.08
C ALA A 723 16.22 18.95 -55.22
N SER A 724 17.09 18.35 -54.38
CA SER A 724 18.48 18.77 -54.03
C SER A 724 18.60 19.88 -52.94
N THR A 725 19.58 19.98 -52.04
CA THR A 725 20.91 19.38 -51.83
C THR A 725 21.35 19.58 -50.36
N SER A 726 22.30 18.74 -49.96
CA SER A 726 23.13 18.60 -48.76
C SER A 726 23.61 19.81 -47.93
N MET A 727 24.11 19.44 -46.73
CA MET A 727 25.33 19.88 -46.02
C MET A 727 25.20 20.61 -44.65
N ARG A 728 25.61 19.85 -43.62
CA ARG A 728 26.29 20.29 -42.37
C ARG A 728 27.74 20.73 -42.70
N PRO A 729 28.41 21.59 -41.91
CA PRO A 729 29.12 21.12 -40.70
C PRO A 729 29.22 22.11 -39.50
N SER A 730 29.83 21.54 -38.45
CA SER A 730 30.15 21.90 -37.06
C SER A 730 30.95 23.17 -36.73
N GLY A 731 30.89 23.64 -35.47
CA GLY A 731 31.97 24.44 -34.84
C GLY A 731 31.67 25.25 -33.54
N VAL A 732 31.80 24.60 -32.37
CA VAL A 732 32.39 25.00 -31.05
C VAL A 732 32.54 26.48 -30.57
N GLN A 733 31.84 26.80 -29.46
CA GLN A 733 32.14 27.60 -28.21
C GLN A 733 32.68 29.09 -28.24
N PRO A 734 32.86 29.78 -27.07
CA PRO A 734 31.85 30.36 -26.15
C PRO A 734 32.18 31.85 -25.75
N GLN A 735 31.26 32.61 -25.11
CA GLN A 735 31.56 33.57 -24.00
C GLN A 735 30.39 34.48 -23.57
N LYS A 736 30.30 34.64 -22.23
CA LYS A 736 30.04 35.85 -21.40
C LYS A 736 28.62 36.35 -21.07
N ASN A 737 28.45 36.55 -19.76
CA ASN A 737 27.38 37.19 -18.97
C ASN A 737 27.00 38.62 -19.45
N PRO A 738 25.89 39.18 -18.94
CA PRO A 738 26.05 40.12 -17.80
C PRO A 738 24.91 40.12 -16.72
N SER A 739 25.37 40.29 -15.47
CA SER A 739 24.91 41.16 -14.35
C SER A 739 23.44 41.39 -13.94
N GLU A 740 23.26 41.23 -12.62
CA GLU A 740 22.60 42.13 -11.63
C GLU A 740 21.07 42.30 -11.58
N LYS A 741 20.49 41.95 -10.41
CA LYS A 741 19.82 42.89 -9.48
C LYS A 741 19.36 42.22 -8.16
N LYS A 742 19.81 42.77 -7.02
CA LYS A 742 19.11 42.76 -5.71
C LYS A 742 18.09 43.92 -5.69
N PRO A 743 16.98 43.86 -4.91
CA PRO A 743 16.93 44.26 -3.48
C PRO A 743 15.99 43.32 -2.65
N GLY A 744 15.79 43.39 -1.34
CA GLY A 744 16.13 44.30 -0.26
C GLY A 744 15.54 43.75 1.05
N SER A 745 16.10 44.16 2.19
CA SER A 745 15.63 43.91 3.55
C SER A 745 14.47 44.85 3.93
N ASN A 746 13.52 44.37 4.76
CA ASN A 746 13.18 44.97 6.06
C ASN A 746 11.85 44.42 6.68
N ASP A 747 11.94 44.22 8.00
CA ASP A 747 10.95 44.51 9.05
C ASP A 747 9.71 43.63 9.30
N VAL A 748 9.82 42.86 10.39
CA VAL A 748 8.97 42.84 11.61
C VAL A 748 7.47 43.10 11.45
N ILE A 749 6.64 42.09 11.77
CA ILE A 749 5.47 42.23 12.65
C ILE A 749 5.30 40.96 13.50
N MET A 750 5.55 41.08 14.80
CA MET A 750 5.04 40.19 15.84
C MET A 750 3.66 40.71 16.25
N LEU A 751 2.68 39.83 16.39
CA LEU A 751 1.42 40.12 17.09
C LEU A 751 1.14 39.00 18.07
N ASP A 752 0.76 39.44 19.28
CA ASP A 752 0.54 38.71 20.53
C ASP A 752 -0.40 37.51 20.47
#